data_AF-A0A368TFH9-F1
#
_entry.id   AF-A0A368TFH9-F1
#
_cell.length_a   1.000
_cell.length_b   1.000
_cell.length_c   1.000
_cell.angle_alpha   90.00
_cell.angle_beta   90.00
_cell.angle_gamma   90.00
#
_symmetry.space_group_name_H-M   'P 1'
#
loop_
_entity.id
_entity.type
_entity.pdbx_description
1 polymer ?
#
loop_
_entity_poly.entity_id
_entity_poly.type
_entity_poly.pdbx_seq_one_letter_code
_entity_poly.pdbx_strand_id
1 'polypeptide(L)'
;MGYYIDANGKGPSKKAIGAISQKLHEIAQAATRKNISDRIEDLKQSIRGWTSYFHTCRGIEPENLIALIALIEMSLELDDEDNAKKLLSKRKDFTIDHADIWYRLGHLAQTLGLREEALDNFSHALALVPDHFQAKESLKQLQLVDENVYASIERLKKLIHFCPELAQPYRDLAFCYAELGEYGLAQESYKKAEKLDLHVEPEEQPITALPTPAEPPQPLIFSEDEVSLFASLFRGRVDFFAYQWVDEKGRRGFYPVNRSLSAEELRNHLEGRKTLGLYLLDDEDRVSLAVIDIDISQKALLEYAKDEQESKKLHLLTHHDAIRIASVCDDLKLPVLIEDSGYKGRHLWFFFDSPVAAKLARSLLKFIAERAGKPSSGIHWEIFPNYDKLKGKGYGPLIKLPLGIHKRTNRRCIFLDREGNPLPEQMVALSQVSHISQQKVEEILLTYRVKSRAAPKKKAVESPLVQSVLAGCNVIRHLVNKAKETHYLNNSERVTLLYTFGHLGQEGKDFLHKVISNCINYDYQYTEKKIRKMKSFPISCPKIREKHEDIALDLGCNCVFKVPLGGYPSPLLHALKQPKVWPPESLTVESTVAREDNVIPEDINTKLKSYIELRKQLTGVEKSIERIEADMGSYFDKAGTDSITTVYGVLERRKKAGNKCEWVIKL
;
A
#
# COMPACT_ATOMS: atom_id res chain seq x y z
N MET A 1 -35.41 -52.95 -1.35
CA MET A 1 -34.11 -52.25 -1.34
C MET A 1 -33.07 -53.24 -0.86
N GLY A 2 -31.96 -53.41 -1.57
CA GLY A 2 -30.93 -54.39 -1.24
C GLY A 2 -29.55 -53.86 -1.63
N TYR A 3 -28.51 -54.48 -1.11
CA TYR A 3 -27.12 -54.11 -1.38
C TYR A 3 -26.48 -55.09 -2.37
N TYR A 4 -25.48 -54.63 -3.12
CA TYR A 4 -24.45 -55.53 -3.66
C TYR A 4 -23.24 -55.49 -2.74
N ILE A 5 -22.46 -56.57 -2.76
CA ILE A 5 -21.18 -56.66 -2.09
C ILE A 5 -20.18 -57.08 -3.17
N ASP A 6 -19.15 -56.27 -3.38
CA ASP A 6 -18.05 -56.59 -4.29
C ASP A 6 -16.69 -56.36 -3.60
N ALA A 7 -15.60 -56.53 -4.36
CA ALA A 7 -14.24 -56.38 -3.84
C ALA A 7 -13.92 -54.97 -3.29
N ASN A 8 -14.75 -53.97 -3.57
CA ASN A 8 -14.61 -52.59 -3.12
C ASN A 8 -15.58 -52.22 -1.98
N GLY A 9 -16.44 -53.14 -1.53
CA GLY A 9 -17.30 -52.97 -0.35
C GLY A 9 -18.80 -53.24 -0.59
N LYS A 10 -19.64 -52.69 0.28
CA LYS A 10 -21.11 -52.81 0.26
C LYS A 10 -21.73 -51.55 -0.37
N GLY A 11 -22.49 -51.70 -1.45
CA GLY A 11 -23.11 -50.58 -2.18
C GLY A 11 -24.59 -50.80 -2.52
N PRO A 12 -25.33 -49.74 -2.90
CA PRO A 12 -26.75 -49.84 -3.27
C PRO A 12 -26.94 -50.68 -4.54
N SER A 13 -27.84 -51.67 -4.53
CA SER A 13 -28.11 -52.50 -5.73
C SER A 13 -28.70 -51.69 -6.87
N LYS A 14 -28.50 -52.13 -8.12
CA LYS A 14 -29.06 -51.48 -9.33
C LYS A 14 -30.57 -51.25 -9.24
N LYS A 15 -31.31 -52.18 -8.63
CA LYS A 15 -32.76 -52.06 -8.42
C LYS A 15 -33.12 -50.96 -7.42
N ALA A 16 -32.30 -50.76 -6.38
CA ALA A 16 -32.49 -49.67 -5.42
C ALA A 16 -32.19 -48.31 -6.08
N ILE A 17 -31.10 -48.22 -6.85
CA ILE A 17 -30.75 -47.02 -7.62
C ILE A 17 -31.87 -46.65 -8.59
N GLY A 18 -32.39 -47.61 -9.36
CA GLY A 18 -33.51 -47.36 -10.27
C GLY A 18 -34.77 -46.84 -9.57
N ALA A 19 -35.08 -47.36 -8.37
CA ALA A 19 -36.25 -46.92 -7.60
C ALA A 19 -36.11 -45.47 -7.08
N ILE A 20 -34.93 -45.07 -6.59
CA ILE A 20 -34.72 -43.69 -6.15
C ILE A 20 -34.67 -42.73 -7.34
N SER A 21 -34.03 -43.11 -8.46
CA SER A 21 -34.02 -42.29 -9.67
C SER A 21 -35.44 -42.02 -10.19
N GLN A 22 -36.28 -43.05 -10.28
CA GLN A 22 -37.69 -42.89 -10.67
C GLN A 22 -38.45 -41.96 -9.72
N LYS A 23 -38.26 -42.11 -8.40
CA LYS A 23 -38.91 -41.25 -7.41
C LYS A 23 -38.48 -39.78 -7.56
N LEU A 24 -37.19 -39.53 -7.77
CA LEU A 24 -36.67 -38.17 -7.99
C LEU A 24 -37.20 -37.57 -9.30
N HIS A 25 -37.35 -38.39 -10.34
CA HIS A 25 -37.98 -37.99 -11.60
C HIS A 25 -39.44 -37.53 -11.39
N GLU A 26 -40.25 -38.34 -10.70
CA GLU A 26 -41.66 -38.03 -10.41
C GLU A 26 -41.80 -36.73 -9.61
N ILE A 27 -40.97 -36.53 -8.59
CA ILE A 27 -40.96 -35.29 -7.79
C ILE A 27 -40.59 -34.08 -8.65
N ALA A 28 -39.56 -34.22 -9.50
CA ALA A 28 -39.10 -33.13 -10.35
C ALA A 28 -40.18 -32.68 -11.36
N GLN A 29 -41.02 -33.62 -11.84
CA GLN A 29 -42.16 -33.35 -12.74
C GLN A 29 -43.38 -32.79 -12.01
N ALA A 30 -43.76 -33.38 -10.87
CA ALA A 30 -44.96 -32.98 -10.12
C ALA A 30 -44.83 -31.57 -9.53
N ALA A 31 -43.62 -31.14 -9.20
CA ALA A 31 -43.34 -29.86 -8.55
C ALA A 31 -43.17 -28.68 -9.53
N THR A 32 -43.59 -28.81 -10.79
CA THR A 32 -43.46 -27.78 -11.84
C THR A 32 -44.12 -26.43 -11.52
N ARG A 33 -45.11 -26.39 -10.61
CA ARG A 33 -45.77 -25.15 -10.16
C ARG A 33 -45.07 -24.46 -8.98
N LYS A 34 -44.09 -25.11 -8.35
CA LYS A 34 -43.32 -24.55 -7.23
C LYS A 34 -42.08 -23.80 -7.74
N ASN A 35 -41.57 -22.88 -6.93
CA ASN A 35 -40.30 -22.21 -7.24
C ASN A 35 -39.13 -23.22 -7.20
N ILE A 36 -38.00 -22.87 -7.80
CA ILE A 36 -36.84 -23.77 -7.94
C ILE A 36 -36.32 -24.23 -6.57
N SER A 37 -36.29 -23.34 -5.57
CA SER A 37 -35.79 -23.63 -4.22
C SER A 37 -36.61 -24.72 -3.53
N ASP A 38 -37.93 -24.63 -3.57
CA ASP A 38 -38.84 -25.61 -2.95
C ASP A 38 -38.71 -26.97 -3.64
N ARG A 39 -38.52 -26.97 -4.96
CA ARG A 39 -38.30 -28.21 -5.74
C ARG A 39 -36.98 -28.90 -5.35
N ILE A 40 -35.92 -28.13 -5.12
CA ILE A 40 -34.65 -28.68 -4.62
C ILE A 40 -34.87 -29.30 -3.24
N GLU A 41 -35.58 -28.61 -2.35
CA GLU A 41 -35.80 -29.12 -0.98
C GLU A 41 -36.66 -30.39 -0.96
N ASP A 42 -37.70 -30.49 -1.80
CA ASP A 42 -38.50 -31.72 -1.95
C ASP A 42 -37.64 -32.91 -2.40
N LEU A 43 -36.71 -32.69 -3.33
CA LEU A 43 -35.76 -33.70 -3.80
C LEU A 43 -34.76 -34.06 -2.69
N LYS A 44 -34.20 -33.07 -1.99
CA LYS A 44 -33.30 -33.28 -0.85
C LYS A 44 -33.97 -34.11 0.24
N GLN A 45 -35.22 -33.84 0.57
CA GLN A 45 -35.94 -34.63 1.57
C GLN A 45 -36.06 -36.11 1.19
N SER A 46 -36.27 -36.39 -0.10
CA SER A 46 -36.29 -37.78 -0.59
C SER A 46 -34.89 -38.41 -0.59
N ILE A 47 -33.85 -37.64 -0.92
CA ILE A 47 -32.45 -38.09 -0.86
C ILE A 47 -32.01 -38.32 0.60
N ARG A 48 -32.44 -37.50 1.57
CA ARG A 48 -32.17 -37.71 3.01
C ARG A 48 -32.65 -39.06 3.49
N GLY A 49 -33.84 -39.49 3.06
CA GLY A 49 -34.33 -40.85 3.34
C GLY A 49 -33.42 -41.95 2.78
N TRP A 50 -32.85 -41.72 1.58
CA TRP A 50 -31.87 -42.62 0.98
C TRP A 50 -30.53 -42.61 1.72
N THR A 51 -29.99 -41.44 2.04
CA THR A 51 -28.68 -41.28 2.70
C THR A 51 -28.71 -41.75 4.15
N SER A 52 -29.85 -41.69 4.82
CA SER A 52 -30.04 -42.32 6.14
C SER A 52 -29.85 -43.84 6.10
N TYR A 53 -30.07 -44.49 4.95
CA TYR A 53 -29.96 -45.94 4.81
C TYR A 53 -28.64 -46.38 4.16
N PHE A 54 -28.20 -45.70 3.10
CA PHE A 54 -27.01 -46.07 2.32
C PHE A 54 -25.77 -45.24 2.65
N HIS A 55 -25.91 -44.12 3.37
CA HIS A 55 -24.82 -43.20 3.73
C HIS A 55 -24.00 -42.68 2.55
N THR A 56 -24.56 -42.70 1.33
CA THR A 56 -23.89 -42.20 0.14
C THR A 56 -24.90 -41.78 -0.93
N CYS A 57 -24.54 -40.75 -1.70
CA CYS A 57 -25.24 -40.37 -2.93
C CYS A 57 -24.60 -40.99 -4.19
N ARG A 58 -23.50 -41.75 -4.05
CA ARG A 58 -22.77 -42.32 -5.19
C ARG A 58 -23.64 -43.31 -5.95
N GLY A 59 -23.62 -43.20 -7.27
CA GLY A 59 -24.38 -44.07 -8.18
C GLY A 59 -25.80 -43.59 -8.50
N ILE A 60 -26.29 -42.54 -7.84
CA ILE A 60 -27.50 -41.85 -8.30
C ILE A 60 -27.09 -40.88 -9.43
N GLU A 61 -27.66 -41.10 -10.60
CA GLU A 61 -27.43 -40.24 -11.77
C GLU A 61 -28.48 -39.12 -11.81
N PRO A 62 -28.06 -37.85 -11.92
CA PRO A 62 -28.99 -36.73 -12.05
C PRO A 62 -29.62 -36.74 -13.44
N GLU A 63 -30.94 -36.61 -13.51
CA GLU A 63 -31.67 -36.53 -14.79
C GLU A 63 -31.99 -35.09 -15.22
N ASN A 64 -31.86 -34.13 -14.30
CA ASN A 64 -32.07 -32.71 -14.55
C ASN A 64 -31.25 -31.86 -13.57
N LEU A 65 -31.20 -30.55 -13.82
CA LEU A 65 -30.38 -29.59 -13.05
C LEU A 65 -30.77 -29.49 -11.58
N ILE A 66 -32.05 -29.60 -11.25
CA ILE A 66 -32.55 -29.47 -9.88
C ILE A 66 -32.16 -30.72 -9.07
N ALA A 67 -32.27 -31.91 -9.67
CA ALA A 67 -31.78 -33.15 -9.10
C ALA A 67 -30.25 -33.16 -8.96
N LEU A 68 -29.53 -32.59 -9.94
CA LEU A 68 -28.08 -32.41 -9.86
C LEU A 68 -27.70 -31.55 -8.64
N ILE A 69 -28.30 -30.37 -8.48
CA ILE A 69 -28.05 -29.48 -7.35
C ILE A 69 -28.37 -30.18 -6.02
N ALA A 70 -29.53 -30.84 -5.92
CA ALA A 70 -29.92 -31.56 -4.72
C ALA A 70 -28.91 -32.66 -4.36
N LEU A 71 -28.40 -33.42 -5.34
CA LEU A 71 -27.39 -34.46 -5.11
C LEU A 71 -26.03 -33.88 -4.69
N ILE A 72 -25.62 -32.72 -5.24
CA ILE A 72 -24.38 -32.04 -4.81
C ILE A 72 -24.52 -31.56 -3.37
N GLU A 73 -25.61 -30.86 -3.03
CA GLU A 73 -25.87 -30.38 -1.67
C GLU A 73 -25.90 -31.53 -0.67
N MET A 74 -26.57 -32.63 -1.01
CA MET A 74 -26.61 -33.82 -0.15
C MET A 74 -25.25 -34.51 -0.02
N SER A 75 -24.42 -34.49 -1.06
CA SER A 75 -23.05 -35.02 -0.98
C SER A 75 -22.18 -34.17 -0.07
N LEU A 76 -22.36 -32.84 -0.08
CA LEU A 76 -21.70 -31.92 0.86
C LEU A 76 -22.19 -32.12 2.30
N GLU A 77 -23.50 -32.33 2.52
CA GLU A 77 -24.06 -32.67 3.84
C GLU A 77 -23.47 -33.99 4.40
N LEU A 78 -23.01 -34.88 3.52
CA LEU A 78 -22.35 -36.15 3.87
C LEU A 78 -20.82 -36.07 3.94
N ASP A 79 -20.22 -34.89 3.73
CA ASP A 79 -18.76 -34.69 3.68
C ASP A 79 -18.08 -35.49 2.54
N ASP A 80 -18.82 -35.85 1.48
CA ASP A 80 -18.30 -36.54 0.27
C ASP A 80 -17.97 -35.51 -0.82
N GLU A 81 -16.94 -34.70 -0.56
CA GLU A 81 -16.48 -33.65 -1.47
C GLU A 81 -16.11 -34.19 -2.86
N ASP A 82 -15.53 -35.38 -2.94
CA ASP A 82 -15.11 -35.98 -4.21
C ASP A 82 -16.32 -36.26 -5.11
N ASN A 83 -17.40 -36.80 -4.53
CA ASN A 83 -18.64 -37.02 -5.26
C ASN A 83 -19.30 -35.68 -5.64
N ALA A 84 -19.27 -34.68 -4.75
CA ALA A 84 -19.80 -33.35 -5.03
C ALA A 84 -19.07 -32.67 -6.21
N LYS A 85 -17.73 -32.73 -6.25
CA LYS A 85 -16.91 -32.22 -7.37
C LYS A 85 -17.20 -32.98 -8.68
N LYS A 86 -17.31 -34.31 -8.61
CA LYS A 86 -17.66 -35.15 -9.76
C LYS A 86 -19.04 -34.79 -10.32
N LEU A 87 -20.05 -34.63 -9.46
CA LEU A 87 -21.39 -34.22 -9.86
C LEU A 87 -21.38 -32.81 -10.45
N LEU A 88 -20.69 -31.85 -9.84
CA LEU A 88 -20.59 -30.49 -10.37
C LEU A 88 -20.01 -30.45 -11.80
N SER A 89 -19.07 -31.34 -12.13
CA SER A 89 -18.51 -31.46 -13.48
C SER A 89 -19.55 -31.86 -14.54
N LYS A 90 -20.59 -32.62 -14.14
CA LYS A 90 -21.71 -33.04 -15.00
C LYS A 90 -22.68 -31.90 -15.33
N ARG A 91 -22.51 -30.70 -14.75
CA ARG A 91 -23.33 -29.53 -15.14
C ARG A 91 -23.29 -29.29 -16.65
N LYS A 92 -22.16 -29.62 -17.29
CA LYS A 92 -21.92 -29.46 -18.73
C LYS A 92 -22.84 -30.33 -19.60
N ASP A 93 -23.43 -31.37 -19.03
CA ASP A 93 -24.35 -32.28 -19.71
C ASP A 93 -25.77 -31.69 -19.81
N PHE A 94 -26.01 -30.54 -19.16
CA PHE A 94 -27.31 -29.89 -19.10
C PHE A 94 -27.24 -28.47 -19.68
N THR A 95 -28.30 -28.08 -20.37
CA THR A 95 -28.52 -26.69 -20.77
C THR A 95 -29.12 -25.92 -19.59
N ILE A 96 -28.45 -24.84 -19.18
CA ILE A 96 -28.91 -24.00 -18.06
C ILE A 96 -29.44 -22.67 -18.63
N ASP A 97 -30.74 -22.45 -18.47
CA ASP A 97 -31.48 -21.30 -18.99
C ASP A 97 -32.02 -20.38 -17.88
N HIS A 98 -31.70 -20.66 -16.61
CA HIS A 98 -32.16 -19.88 -15.45
C HIS A 98 -30.97 -19.37 -14.63
N ALA A 99 -30.98 -18.06 -14.33
CA ALA A 99 -29.90 -17.40 -13.61
C ALA A 99 -29.75 -17.92 -12.16
N ASP A 100 -30.86 -18.23 -11.47
CA ASP A 100 -30.85 -18.80 -10.11
C ASP A 100 -30.08 -20.13 -10.02
N ILE A 101 -30.14 -20.94 -11.09
CA ILE A 101 -29.43 -22.23 -11.16
C ILE A 101 -27.93 -21.96 -11.30
N TRP A 102 -27.53 -21.02 -12.17
CA TRP A 102 -26.15 -20.59 -12.29
C TRP A 102 -25.61 -20.02 -10.97
N TYR A 103 -26.38 -19.17 -10.28
CA TYR A 103 -26.01 -18.64 -8.96
C TYR A 103 -25.80 -19.76 -7.93
N ARG A 104 -26.74 -20.72 -7.84
CA ARG A 104 -26.62 -21.86 -6.93
C ARG A 104 -25.41 -22.73 -7.23
N LEU A 105 -25.13 -23.03 -8.50
CA LEU A 105 -23.93 -23.77 -8.90
C LEU A 105 -22.64 -23.01 -8.57
N GLY A 106 -22.64 -21.68 -8.68
CA GLY A 106 -21.52 -20.84 -8.26
C GLY A 106 -21.25 -20.90 -6.76
N HIS A 107 -22.31 -20.86 -5.94
CA HIS A 107 -22.19 -21.03 -4.50
C HIS A 107 -21.65 -22.43 -4.13
N LEU A 108 -22.14 -23.48 -4.78
CA LEU A 108 -21.62 -24.85 -4.57
C LEU A 108 -20.14 -24.98 -4.96
N ALA A 109 -19.74 -24.38 -6.09
CA ALA A 109 -18.35 -24.34 -6.51
C ALA A 109 -17.47 -23.60 -5.49
N GLN A 110 -17.96 -22.48 -4.93
CA GLN A 110 -17.26 -21.73 -3.89
C GLN A 110 -17.05 -22.55 -2.62
N THR A 111 -18.09 -23.27 -2.14
CA THR A 111 -18.00 -24.18 -1.00
C THR A 111 -16.95 -25.28 -1.23
N LEU A 112 -16.82 -25.77 -2.47
CA LEU A 112 -15.84 -26.79 -2.85
C LEU A 112 -14.42 -26.24 -3.10
N GLY A 113 -14.19 -24.94 -2.89
CA GLY A 113 -12.91 -24.27 -3.14
C GLY A 113 -12.56 -24.08 -4.62
N LEU A 114 -13.50 -24.35 -5.53
CA LEU A 114 -13.36 -24.25 -6.98
C LEU A 114 -13.64 -22.81 -7.44
N ARG A 115 -12.65 -21.94 -7.24
CA ARG A 115 -12.80 -20.47 -7.44
C ARG A 115 -13.08 -20.09 -8.88
N GLU A 116 -12.44 -20.75 -9.84
CA GLU A 116 -12.62 -20.43 -11.27
C GLU A 116 -14.01 -20.82 -11.74
N GLU A 117 -14.47 -22.00 -11.33
CA GLU A 117 -15.84 -22.44 -11.57
C GLU A 117 -16.86 -21.55 -10.90
N ALA A 118 -16.59 -21.05 -9.68
CA ALA A 118 -17.48 -20.10 -9.00
C ALA A 118 -17.61 -18.78 -9.79
N LEU A 119 -16.48 -18.19 -10.20
CA LEU A 119 -16.44 -16.99 -11.05
C LEU A 119 -17.23 -17.20 -12.33
N ASP A 120 -17.05 -18.33 -13.01
CA ASP A 120 -17.73 -18.65 -14.26
C ASP A 120 -19.24 -18.80 -14.09
N ASN A 121 -19.67 -19.53 -13.06
CA ASN A 121 -21.09 -19.74 -12.80
C ASN A 121 -21.79 -18.42 -12.44
N PHE A 122 -21.21 -17.59 -11.56
CA PHE A 122 -21.80 -16.28 -11.25
C PHE A 122 -21.81 -15.35 -12.47
N SER A 123 -20.77 -15.39 -13.30
CA SER A 123 -20.71 -14.63 -14.55
C SER A 123 -21.83 -15.03 -15.52
N HIS A 124 -22.12 -16.33 -15.65
CA HIS A 124 -23.24 -16.80 -16.46
C HIS A 124 -24.61 -16.40 -15.89
N ALA A 125 -24.77 -16.35 -14.55
CA ALA A 125 -25.99 -15.84 -13.93
C ALA A 125 -26.25 -14.38 -14.34
N LEU A 126 -25.21 -13.53 -14.33
CA LEU A 126 -25.30 -12.13 -14.75
C LEU A 126 -25.45 -11.96 -16.26
N ALA A 127 -24.91 -12.88 -17.06
CA ALA A 127 -25.13 -12.86 -18.50
C ALA A 127 -26.61 -13.11 -18.87
N LEU A 128 -27.34 -13.90 -18.08
CA LEU A 128 -28.78 -14.12 -18.27
C LEU A 128 -29.62 -13.01 -17.63
N VAL A 129 -29.26 -12.59 -16.41
CA VAL A 129 -29.96 -11.54 -15.66
C VAL A 129 -28.93 -10.55 -15.13
N PRO A 130 -28.65 -9.45 -15.85
CA PRO A 130 -27.60 -8.49 -15.50
C PRO A 130 -27.72 -7.87 -14.10
N ASP A 131 -28.94 -7.76 -13.56
CA ASP A 131 -29.20 -7.23 -12.23
C ASP A 131 -29.48 -8.31 -11.17
N HIS A 132 -28.94 -9.52 -11.37
CA HIS A 132 -29.08 -10.59 -10.38
C HIS A 132 -28.30 -10.26 -9.11
N PHE A 133 -28.97 -9.61 -8.16
CA PHE A 133 -28.40 -9.09 -6.92
C PHE A 133 -27.48 -10.08 -6.19
N GLN A 134 -27.94 -11.32 -5.97
CA GLN A 134 -27.17 -12.30 -5.18
C GLN A 134 -25.87 -12.74 -5.88
N ALA A 135 -25.88 -12.94 -7.22
CA ALA A 135 -24.68 -13.29 -7.98
C ALA A 135 -23.67 -12.14 -7.99
N LYS A 136 -24.17 -10.90 -8.10
CA LYS A 136 -23.35 -9.69 -8.00
C LYS A 136 -22.69 -9.55 -6.63
N GLU A 137 -23.43 -9.77 -5.54
CA GLU A 137 -22.87 -9.75 -4.18
C GLU A 137 -21.84 -10.87 -3.95
N SER A 138 -22.10 -12.09 -4.43
CA SER A 138 -21.13 -13.18 -4.30
C SER A 138 -19.84 -12.93 -5.05
N LEU A 139 -19.89 -12.27 -6.23
CA LEU A 139 -18.69 -11.88 -6.97
C LEU A 139 -17.85 -10.82 -6.25
N LYS A 140 -18.48 -9.88 -5.51
CA LYS A 140 -17.77 -8.88 -4.69
C LYS A 140 -16.94 -9.52 -3.58
N GLN A 141 -17.41 -10.64 -3.04
CA GLN A 141 -16.78 -11.34 -1.92
C GLN A 141 -15.74 -12.37 -2.37
N LEU A 142 -15.64 -12.65 -3.67
CA LEU A 142 -14.75 -13.66 -4.21
C LEU A 142 -13.30 -13.14 -4.23
N GLN A 143 -12.40 -13.83 -3.53
CA GLN A 143 -10.98 -13.47 -3.52
C GLN A 143 -10.31 -13.91 -4.84
N LEU A 144 -10.00 -12.92 -5.69
CA LEU A 144 -9.41 -13.16 -7.02
C LEU A 144 -7.91 -12.85 -7.12
N VAL A 145 -7.32 -12.22 -6.10
CA VAL A 145 -5.89 -11.92 -6.03
C VAL A 145 -5.16 -12.97 -5.20
N ASP A 146 -4.18 -13.61 -5.80
CA ASP A 146 -3.28 -14.58 -5.18
C ASP A 146 -1.79 -14.29 -5.52
N GLU A 147 -0.87 -15.18 -5.11
CA GLU A 147 0.57 -15.02 -5.35
C GLU A 147 0.92 -15.05 -6.85
N ASN A 148 0.08 -15.65 -7.69
CA ASN A 148 0.23 -15.64 -9.14
C ASN A 148 -0.48 -14.40 -9.72
N VAL A 149 0.29 -13.32 -9.83
CA VAL A 149 -0.20 -12.02 -10.29
C VAL A 149 -0.79 -12.08 -11.71
N TYR A 150 -0.23 -12.89 -12.60
CA TYR A 150 -0.73 -13.02 -13.97
C TYR A 150 -2.11 -13.71 -14.04
N ALA A 151 -2.28 -14.81 -13.30
CA ALA A 151 -3.59 -15.48 -13.22
C ALA A 151 -4.64 -14.59 -12.54
N SER A 152 -4.22 -13.81 -11.53
CA SER A 152 -5.07 -12.82 -10.86
C SER A 152 -5.57 -11.75 -11.84
N ILE A 153 -4.71 -11.23 -12.72
CA ILE A 153 -5.09 -10.24 -13.75
C ILE A 153 -6.16 -10.80 -14.69
N GLU A 154 -6.01 -12.03 -15.17
CA GLU A 154 -6.97 -12.65 -16.10
C GLU A 154 -8.35 -12.86 -15.43
N ARG A 155 -8.38 -13.29 -14.17
CA ARG A 155 -9.62 -13.42 -13.39
C ARG A 155 -10.30 -12.07 -13.18
N LEU A 156 -9.53 -11.04 -12.86
CA LEU A 156 -10.04 -9.68 -12.65
C LEU A 156 -10.60 -9.08 -13.95
N LYS A 157 -9.91 -9.26 -15.09
CA LYS A 157 -10.43 -8.86 -16.41
C LYS A 157 -11.73 -9.57 -16.75
N LYS A 158 -11.83 -10.86 -16.45
CA LYS A 158 -13.07 -11.63 -16.64
C LYS A 158 -14.20 -11.06 -15.79
N LEU A 159 -13.97 -10.77 -14.51
CA LEU A 159 -14.96 -10.13 -13.65
C LEU A 159 -15.37 -8.73 -14.17
N ILE A 160 -14.41 -7.92 -14.61
CA ILE A 160 -14.67 -6.59 -15.19
C ILE A 160 -15.55 -6.69 -16.46
N HIS A 161 -15.41 -7.74 -17.25
CA HIS A 161 -16.26 -7.94 -18.43
C HIS A 161 -17.74 -8.11 -18.06
N PHE A 162 -18.04 -8.81 -16.97
CA PHE A 162 -19.42 -9.06 -16.52
C PHE A 162 -19.96 -8.01 -15.55
N CYS A 163 -19.09 -7.34 -14.79
CA CYS A 163 -19.44 -6.28 -13.84
C CYS A 163 -18.55 -5.04 -14.08
N PRO A 164 -18.69 -4.36 -15.23
CA PRO A 164 -17.84 -3.22 -15.59
C PRO A 164 -17.99 -2.02 -14.63
N GLU A 165 -19.08 -1.96 -13.87
CA GLU A 165 -19.41 -0.94 -12.89
C GLU A 165 -18.83 -1.19 -11.50
N LEU A 166 -18.30 -2.38 -11.24
CA LEU A 166 -17.75 -2.70 -9.93
C LEU A 166 -16.35 -2.09 -9.79
N ALA A 167 -16.17 -1.17 -8.84
CA ALA A 167 -14.89 -0.49 -8.64
C ALA A 167 -13.78 -1.42 -8.09
N GLN A 168 -14.14 -2.40 -7.25
CA GLN A 168 -13.19 -3.27 -6.54
C GLN A 168 -12.23 -4.04 -7.49
N PRO A 169 -12.69 -4.71 -8.57
CA PRO A 169 -11.81 -5.38 -9.53
C PRO A 169 -10.78 -4.47 -10.19
N TYR A 170 -11.12 -3.20 -10.43
CA TYR A 170 -10.17 -2.24 -10.99
C TYR A 170 -9.11 -1.81 -9.97
N ARG A 171 -9.45 -1.75 -8.67
CA ARG A 171 -8.46 -1.52 -7.59
C ARG A 171 -7.52 -2.70 -7.45
N ASP A 172 -8.05 -3.91 -7.51
CA ASP A 172 -7.28 -5.15 -7.43
C ASP A 172 -6.39 -5.33 -8.66
N LEU A 173 -6.88 -4.96 -9.84
CA LEU A 173 -6.09 -4.96 -11.08
C LEU A 173 -4.95 -3.92 -11.02
N ALA A 174 -5.21 -2.76 -10.41
CA ALA A 174 -4.19 -1.75 -10.18
C ALA A 174 -3.09 -2.24 -9.22
N PHE A 175 -3.47 -2.96 -8.17
CA PHE A 175 -2.52 -3.63 -7.28
C PHE A 175 -1.67 -4.66 -8.04
N CYS A 176 -2.29 -5.53 -8.84
CA CYS A 176 -1.56 -6.51 -9.65
C CYS A 176 -0.58 -5.85 -10.65
N TYR A 177 -0.99 -4.79 -11.34
CA TYR A 177 -0.10 -4.07 -12.25
C TYR A 177 1.03 -3.35 -11.52
N ALA A 178 0.80 -2.83 -10.31
CA ALA A 178 1.85 -2.22 -9.51
C ALA A 178 2.91 -3.24 -9.06
N GLU A 179 2.50 -4.46 -8.70
CA GLU A 179 3.42 -5.56 -8.37
C GLU A 179 4.27 -5.99 -9.57
N LEU A 180 3.74 -5.87 -10.80
CA LEU A 180 4.50 -6.11 -12.04
C LEU A 180 5.36 -4.91 -12.49
N GLY A 181 5.30 -3.77 -11.78
CA GLY A 181 6.00 -2.54 -12.18
C GLY A 181 5.32 -1.76 -13.32
N GLU A 182 4.12 -2.18 -13.74
CA GLU A 182 3.33 -1.58 -14.81
C GLU A 182 2.51 -0.38 -14.29
N TYR A 183 3.21 0.65 -13.81
CA TYR A 183 2.59 1.78 -13.10
C TYR A 183 1.59 2.58 -13.94
N GLY A 184 1.75 2.59 -15.28
CA GLY A 184 0.79 3.22 -16.19
C GLY A 184 -0.58 2.53 -16.14
N LEU A 185 -0.59 1.20 -16.34
CA LEU A 185 -1.80 0.38 -16.26
C LEU A 185 -2.40 0.38 -14.85
N ALA A 186 -1.56 0.43 -13.82
CA ALA A 186 -2.01 0.58 -12.44
C ALA A 186 -2.76 1.90 -12.22
N GLN A 187 -2.20 3.01 -12.70
CA GLN A 187 -2.82 4.33 -12.57
C GLN A 187 -4.14 4.43 -13.36
N GLU A 188 -4.20 3.86 -14.57
CA GLU A 188 -5.44 3.80 -15.35
C GLU A 188 -6.54 3.00 -14.64
N SER A 189 -6.16 1.86 -14.06
CA SER A 189 -7.08 0.99 -13.33
C SER A 189 -7.60 1.69 -12.07
N TYR A 190 -6.75 2.40 -11.32
CA TYR A 190 -7.18 3.22 -10.17
C TYR A 190 -8.15 4.35 -10.55
N LYS A 191 -7.89 5.06 -11.64
CA LYS A 191 -8.79 6.13 -12.12
C LYS A 191 -10.15 5.58 -12.53
N LYS A 192 -10.18 4.41 -13.18
CA LYS A 192 -11.44 3.74 -13.52
C LYS A 192 -12.22 3.35 -12.27
N ALA A 193 -11.55 2.78 -11.25
CA ALA A 193 -12.18 2.47 -9.97
C ALA A 193 -12.80 3.71 -9.31
N GLU A 194 -12.03 4.81 -9.23
CA GLU A 194 -12.45 6.08 -8.65
C GLU A 194 -13.68 6.67 -9.36
N LYS A 195 -13.69 6.61 -10.69
CA LYS A 195 -14.85 7.08 -11.50
C LYS A 195 -16.12 6.26 -11.22
N LEU A 196 -15.98 4.95 -11.01
CA LEU A 196 -17.12 4.07 -10.76
C LEU A 196 -17.65 4.21 -9.33
N ASP A 197 -16.79 4.45 -8.35
CA ASP A 197 -17.20 4.76 -6.96
C ASP A 197 -17.92 6.11 -6.82
N LEU A 198 -17.69 7.05 -7.76
CA LEU A 198 -18.36 8.35 -7.82
C LEU A 198 -19.78 8.29 -8.44
N HIS A 199 -20.21 7.15 -9.00
CA HIS A 199 -21.52 6.97 -9.62
C HIS A 199 -22.48 6.05 -8.85
N VAL A 200 -22.11 5.61 -7.64
CA VAL A 200 -23.02 4.88 -6.75
C VAL A 200 -23.70 5.89 -5.83
N GLU A 201 -24.86 6.40 -6.24
CA GLU A 201 -25.68 7.27 -5.38
C GLU A 201 -26.37 6.46 -4.28
N PRO A 202 -26.23 6.84 -2.99
CA PRO A 202 -27.20 6.47 -1.96
C PRO A 202 -28.37 7.47 -1.99
N GLU A 203 -29.60 6.97 -1.89
CA GLU A 203 -30.83 7.77 -1.78
C GLU A 203 -30.70 8.85 -0.68
N GLU A 204 -30.69 10.13 -1.07
CA GLU A 204 -30.66 11.26 -0.13
C GLU A 204 -32.07 11.61 0.36
N GLN A 205 -32.29 11.47 1.67
CA GLN A 205 -33.32 12.25 2.37
C GLN A 205 -32.76 13.64 2.70
N PRO A 206 -33.57 14.71 2.58
CA PRO A 206 -33.07 16.07 2.73
C PRO A 206 -32.80 16.39 4.21
N ILE A 207 -31.53 16.67 4.54
CA ILE A 207 -31.15 17.25 5.83
C ILE A 207 -30.59 18.65 5.58
N THR A 208 -31.15 19.59 6.35
CA THR A 208 -30.91 21.02 6.34
C THR A 208 -29.45 21.38 6.60
N ALA A 209 -28.88 22.14 5.67
CA ALA A 209 -27.57 22.76 5.79
C ALA A 209 -27.52 23.71 7.02
N LEU A 210 -26.44 23.63 7.79
CA LEU A 210 -25.99 24.76 8.60
C LEU A 210 -25.72 25.94 7.66
N PRO A 211 -26.04 27.19 8.09
CA PRO A 211 -26.19 28.32 7.19
C PRO A 211 -24.91 28.54 6.39
N THR A 212 -25.03 28.33 5.09
CA THR A 212 -24.13 28.90 4.10
C THR A 212 -24.27 30.42 4.22
N PRO A 213 -23.18 31.20 4.30
CA PRO A 213 -23.29 32.61 3.98
C PRO A 213 -23.87 32.71 2.57
N ALA A 214 -25.02 33.35 2.44
CA ALA A 214 -25.75 33.50 1.18
C ALA A 214 -25.03 34.42 0.16
N GLU A 215 -23.86 34.95 0.53
CA GLU A 215 -23.06 35.81 -0.33
C GLU A 215 -21.69 35.17 -0.60
N PRO A 216 -21.13 35.30 -1.82
CA PRO A 216 -19.70 35.09 -2.01
C PRO A 216 -18.96 35.90 -0.95
N PRO A 217 -17.88 35.38 -0.34
CA PRO A 217 -17.15 36.13 0.69
C PRO A 217 -16.83 37.50 0.10
N GLN A 218 -17.37 38.56 0.70
CA GLN A 218 -17.06 39.92 0.30
C GLN A 218 -15.53 40.02 0.22
N PRO A 219 -14.97 40.65 -0.82
CA PRO A 219 -13.53 40.80 -0.92
C PRO A 219 -13.06 41.48 0.37
N LEU A 220 -12.35 40.72 1.21
CA LEU A 220 -11.68 41.28 2.37
C LEU A 220 -10.60 42.18 1.79
N ILE A 221 -10.86 43.48 1.81
CA ILE A 221 -9.90 44.49 1.35
C ILE A 221 -8.94 44.69 2.51
N PHE A 222 -7.68 44.30 2.30
CA PHE A 222 -6.61 44.53 3.26
C PHE A 222 -5.92 45.85 2.94
N SER A 223 -5.76 46.69 3.96
CA SER A 223 -4.97 47.93 3.89
C SER A 223 -3.48 47.62 3.65
N GLU A 224 -2.73 48.61 3.15
CA GLU A 224 -1.27 48.47 2.99
C GLU A 224 -0.57 48.18 4.33
N ASP A 225 -1.08 48.73 5.43
CA ASP A 225 -0.56 48.49 6.77
C ASP A 225 -0.77 47.04 7.23
N GLU A 226 -1.92 46.45 6.91
CA GLU A 226 -2.23 45.04 7.21
C GLU A 226 -1.38 44.07 6.38
N VAL A 227 -1.17 44.36 5.09
CA VAL A 227 -0.28 43.56 4.23
C VAL A 227 1.17 43.65 4.74
N SER A 228 1.60 44.84 5.17
CA SER A 228 2.92 45.07 5.74
C SER A 228 3.11 44.36 7.08
N LEU A 229 2.10 44.40 7.96
CA LEU A 229 2.07 43.64 9.21
C LEU A 229 2.21 42.14 8.93
N PHE A 230 1.43 41.60 7.99
CA PHE A 230 1.50 40.19 7.61
C PHE A 230 2.90 39.81 7.08
N ALA A 231 3.45 40.62 6.17
CA ALA A 231 4.82 40.44 5.65
C ALA A 231 5.87 40.43 6.76
N SER A 232 5.67 41.25 7.80
CA SER A 232 6.58 41.36 8.94
C SER A 232 6.54 40.14 9.87
N LEU A 233 5.46 39.38 9.89
CA LEU A 233 5.33 38.18 10.73
C LEU A 233 5.73 36.91 9.98
N PHE A 234 5.26 36.78 8.73
CA PHE A 234 5.47 35.58 7.91
C PHE A 234 6.75 35.68 7.06
N ARG A 235 7.88 35.86 7.74
CA ARG A 235 9.21 35.93 7.12
C ARG A 235 9.81 34.54 6.95
N GLY A 236 10.20 34.24 5.73
CA GLY A 236 10.96 33.05 5.38
C GLY A 236 12.17 33.44 4.53
N ARG A 237 12.55 32.53 3.65
CA ARG A 237 13.65 32.72 2.70
C ARG A 237 13.37 33.89 1.76
N VAL A 238 14.38 34.75 1.55
CA VAL A 238 14.22 36.02 0.82
C VAL A 238 14.34 35.83 -0.70
N ASP A 239 15.02 34.78 -1.14
CA ASP A 239 15.26 34.42 -2.55
C ASP A 239 14.15 33.54 -3.14
N PHE A 240 13.32 32.88 -2.32
CA PHE A 240 12.27 31.97 -2.79
C PHE A 240 10.95 32.08 -2.04
N PHE A 241 9.86 31.95 -2.80
CA PHE A 241 8.53 31.59 -2.30
C PHE A 241 7.86 30.61 -3.26
N ALA A 242 6.66 30.14 -2.98
CA ALA A 242 5.97 29.21 -3.87
C ALA A 242 4.51 29.57 -4.13
N TYR A 243 4.02 29.26 -5.34
CA TYR A 243 2.60 29.31 -5.67
C TYR A 243 1.99 27.92 -5.57
N GLN A 244 0.82 27.84 -4.93
CA GLN A 244 0.02 26.63 -4.99
C GLN A 244 -0.67 26.54 -6.35
N TRP A 245 -0.45 25.42 -7.05
CA TRP A 245 -1.15 25.08 -8.27
C TRP A 245 -2.18 23.98 -7.99
N VAL A 246 -3.23 23.98 -8.80
CA VAL A 246 -4.21 22.90 -8.89
C VAL A 246 -4.29 22.52 -10.36
N ASP A 247 -4.13 21.24 -10.68
CA ASP A 247 -4.32 20.78 -12.05
C ASP A 247 -5.79 20.46 -12.34
N GLU A 248 -6.10 20.20 -13.61
CA GLU A 248 -7.44 19.84 -14.08
C GLU A 248 -8.00 18.56 -13.43
N LYS A 249 -7.16 17.77 -12.75
CA LYS A 249 -7.50 16.55 -12.02
C LYS A 249 -7.62 16.78 -10.51
N GLY A 250 -7.59 18.04 -10.05
CA GLY A 250 -7.68 18.40 -8.64
C GLY A 250 -6.43 18.09 -7.81
N ARG A 251 -5.33 17.65 -8.44
CA ARG A 251 -4.05 17.46 -7.75
C ARG A 251 -3.45 18.82 -7.45
N ARG A 252 -2.83 18.92 -6.28
CA ARG A 252 -2.31 20.17 -5.74
C ARG A 252 -0.83 20.03 -5.50
N GLY A 253 -0.09 21.09 -5.76
CA GLY A 253 1.32 21.15 -5.42
C GLY A 253 1.76 22.59 -5.28
N PHE A 254 3.05 22.77 -5.07
CA PHE A 254 3.68 24.07 -5.05
C PHE A 254 4.78 24.11 -6.10
N TYR A 255 4.86 25.20 -6.85
CA TYR A 255 6.02 25.48 -7.69
C TYR A 255 6.80 26.67 -7.12
N PRO A 256 8.14 26.56 -7.03
CA PRO A 256 8.98 27.62 -6.50
C PRO A 256 9.07 28.79 -7.47
N VAL A 257 9.24 29.99 -6.92
CA VAL A 257 9.53 31.23 -7.65
C VAL A 257 10.84 31.78 -7.11
N ASN A 258 11.81 31.97 -8.00
CA ASN A 258 13.17 32.41 -7.68
C ASN A 258 13.28 33.95 -7.69
N ARG A 259 12.63 34.58 -6.72
CA ARG A 259 12.78 36.00 -6.36
C ARG A 259 12.10 36.26 -5.02
N SER A 260 12.31 37.44 -4.46
CA SER A 260 11.62 37.88 -3.25
C SER A 260 10.11 38.01 -3.45
N LEU A 261 9.39 37.67 -2.38
CA LEU A 261 7.95 37.79 -2.26
C LEU A 261 7.55 39.27 -2.17
N SER A 262 6.69 39.74 -3.08
CA SER A 262 6.26 41.15 -3.10
C SER A 262 5.00 41.39 -2.27
N ALA A 263 4.78 42.63 -1.84
CA ALA A 263 3.54 43.05 -1.15
C ALA A 263 2.29 42.75 -1.98
N GLU A 264 2.36 42.94 -3.31
CA GLU A 264 1.26 42.60 -4.21
C GLU A 264 0.93 41.11 -4.23
N GLU A 265 1.92 40.21 -4.08
CA GLU A 265 1.66 38.78 -4.01
C GLU A 265 1.00 38.38 -2.70
N LEU A 266 1.43 39.00 -1.60
CA LEU A 266 0.79 38.85 -0.30
C LEU A 266 -0.65 39.36 -0.33
N ARG A 267 -0.92 40.50 -0.96
CA ARG A 267 -2.28 41.00 -1.19
C ARG A 267 -3.12 39.99 -1.96
N ASN A 268 -2.61 39.49 -3.09
CA ASN A 268 -3.29 38.46 -3.88
C ASN A 268 -3.54 37.16 -3.08
N HIS A 269 -2.69 36.85 -2.09
CA HIS A 269 -2.89 35.73 -1.18
C HIS A 269 -4.02 35.97 -0.18
N LEU A 270 -3.96 37.10 0.52
CA LEU A 270 -4.93 37.50 1.54
C LEU A 270 -6.32 37.69 0.96
N GLU A 271 -6.42 38.28 -0.23
CA GLU A 271 -7.70 38.42 -0.95
C GLU A 271 -8.21 37.09 -1.52
N GLY A 272 -7.41 36.02 -1.48
CA GLY A 272 -7.81 34.67 -1.91
C GLY A 272 -7.65 34.38 -3.40
N ARG A 273 -7.14 35.34 -4.18
CA ARG A 273 -6.88 35.17 -5.63
C ARG A 273 -5.82 34.09 -5.87
N LYS A 274 -4.75 34.08 -5.06
CA LYS A 274 -3.67 33.10 -5.12
C LYS A 274 -3.47 32.44 -3.75
N THR A 275 -2.84 31.26 -3.72
CA THR A 275 -2.42 30.63 -2.46
C THR A 275 -0.92 30.46 -2.50
N LEU A 276 -0.24 31.00 -1.49
CA LEU A 276 1.21 31.06 -1.41
C LEU A 276 1.75 30.08 -0.38
N GLY A 277 2.99 29.66 -0.58
CA GLY A 277 3.80 28.94 0.39
C GLY A 277 5.13 29.65 0.64
N LEU A 278 5.65 29.48 1.84
CA LEU A 278 6.85 30.11 2.35
C LEU A 278 7.92 29.06 2.69
N TYR A 279 9.13 29.26 2.19
CA TYR A 279 10.29 28.45 2.58
C TYR A 279 10.87 28.98 3.89
N LEU A 280 11.04 28.14 4.91
CA LEU A 280 11.33 28.64 6.27
C LEU A 280 12.82 28.87 6.57
N LEU A 281 13.71 28.03 6.04
CA LEU A 281 15.15 28.11 6.30
C LEU A 281 15.80 29.14 5.38
N ASP A 282 16.52 30.09 5.98
CA ASP A 282 17.48 30.95 5.27
C ASP A 282 18.79 30.23 4.93
N ASP A 283 19.68 30.92 4.21
CA ASP A 283 20.99 30.45 3.78
C ASP A 283 21.99 30.26 4.92
N GLU A 284 21.70 30.78 6.12
CA GLU A 284 22.43 30.53 7.35
C GLU A 284 21.79 29.46 8.27
N ASP A 285 20.85 28.67 7.75
CA ASP A 285 20.13 27.63 8.51
C ASP A 285 19.33 28.17 9.73
N ARG A 286 18.82 29.41 9.65
CA ARG A 286 17.99 30.06 10.67
C ARG A 286 16.55 30.21 10.19
N VAL A 287 15.66 30.46 11.15
CA VAL A 287 14.21 30.63 10.94
C VAL A 287 13.68 31.80 11.74
N SER A 288 12.79 32.60 11.13
CA SER A 288 12.05 33.66 11.82
C SER A 288 10.74 33.16 12.44
N LEU A 289 10.25 32.02 11.97
CA LEU A 289 9.05 31.36 12.48
C LEU A 289 9.17 29.83 12.38
N ALA A 290 8.39 29.13 13.19
CA ALA A 290 8.28 27.68 13.18
C ALA A 290 6.81 27.25 13.36
N VAL A 291 6.49 26.05 12.90
CA VAL A 291 5.10 25.54 12.88
C VAL A 291 5.05 24.10 13.39
N ILE A 292 4.06 23.79 14.22
CA ILE A 292 3.61 22.42 14.43
C ILE A 292 2.34 22.22 13.59
N ASP A 293 2.45 21.37 12.57
CA ASP A 293 1.34 21.00 11.69
C ASP A 293 0.65 19.74 12.23
N ILE A 294 -0.65 19.85 12.51
CA ILE A 294 -1.48 18.78 13.07
C ILE A 294 -2.51 18.42 12.01
N ASP A 295 -2.43 17.20 11.49
CA ASP A 295 -3.14 16.81 10.28
C ASP A 295 -3.85 15.46 10.47
N ILE A 296 -5.08 15.32 9.97
CA ILE A 296 -5.73 14.00 9.90
C ILE A 296 -4.92 13.12 8.93
N SER A 297 -4.53 11.94 9.40
CA SER A 297 -3.78 10.97 8.61
C SER A 297 -4.59 10.51 7.40
N GLN A 298 -3.92 10.29 6.26
CA GLN A 298 -4.60 9.86 5.04
C GLN A 298 -5.33 8.52 5.23
N LYS A 299 -4.79 7.63 6.06
CA LYS A 299 -5.44 6.39 6.48
C LYS A 299 -6.76 6.65 7.21
N ALA A 300 -6.76 7.47 8.27
CA ALA A 300 -7.98 7.80 9.00
C ALA A 300 -9.00 8.55 8.14
N LEU A 301 -8.52 9.39 7.21
CA LEU A 301 -9.38 10.11 6.28
C LEU A 301 -10.02 9.19 5.24
N LEU A 302 -9.37 8.08 4.87
CA LEU A 302 -9.87 7.07 3.93
C LEU A 302 -10.74 5.99 4.61
N GLU A 303 -10.41 5.60 5.84
CA GLU A 303 -11.14 4.59 6.62
C GLU A 303 -12.56 5.03 6.98
N TYR A 304 -12.78 6.34 7.15
CA TYR A 304 -14.03 6.88 7.68
C TYR A 304 -14.68 7.96 6.78
N ALA A 305 -14.23 8.10 5.52
CA ALA A 305 -14.75 9.09 4.56
C ALA A 305 -16.26 9.01 4.30
N LYS A 306 -16.92 7.92 4.73
CA LYS A 306 -18.34 7.62 4.53
C LYS A 306 -19.21 7.86 5.78
N ASP A 307 -18.59 8.17 6.93
CA ASP A 307 -19.26 8.41 8.21
C ASP A 307 -19.04 9.87 8.65
N GLU A 308 -20.08 10.70 8.53
CA GLU A 308 -20.02 12.12 8.85
C GLU A 308 -19.72 12.38 10.35
N GLN A 309 -20.14 11.47 11.22
CA GLN A 309 -19.97 11.60 12.68
C GLN A 309 -18.51 11.34 13.08
N GLU A 310 -17.89 10.32 12.50
CA GLU A 310 -16.48 10.00 12.75
C GLU A 310 -15.54 11.05 12.09
N SER A 311 -15.93 11.61 10.94
CA SER A 311 -15.22 12.74 10.33
C SER A 311 -15.21 13.97 11.24
N LYS A 312 -16.38 14.39 11.77
CA LYS A 312 -16.48 15.49 12.74
C LYS A 312 -15.63 15.25 13.98
N LYS A 313 -15.62 14.02 14.49
CA LYS A 313 -14.79 13.60 15.62
C LYS A 313 -13.30 13.74 15.33
N LEU A 314 -12.82 13.34 14.15
CA LEU A 314 -11.41 13.53 13.77
C LEU A 314 -11.02 15.01 13.71
N HIS A 315 -11.88 15.87 13.18
CA HIS A 315 -11.65 17.33 13.23
C HIS A 315 -11.60 17.85 14.67
N LEU A 316 -12.51 17.41 15.54
CA LEU A 316 -12.46 17.75 16.97
C LEU A 316 -11.17 17.26 17.63
N LEU A 317 -10.69 16.06 17.30
CA LEU A 317 -9.43 15.52 17.80
C LEU A 317 -8.21 16.34 17.32
N THR A 318 -8.19 16.83 16.07
CA THR A 318 -7.10 17.73 15.63
C THR A 318 -7.05 19.01 16.46
N HIS A 319 -8.21 19.60 16.77
CA HIS A 319 -8.28 20.81 17.57
C HIS A 319 -7.94 20.55 19.04
N HIS A 320 -8.40 19.42 19.59
CA HIS A 320 -8.02 19.00 20.94
C HIS A 320 -6.51 18.79 21.08
N ASP A 321 -5.86 18.16 20.09
CA ASP A 321 -4.41 18.02 20.05
C ASP A 321 -3.72 19.39 19.98
N ALA A 322 -4.25 20.34 19.20
CA ALA A 322 -3.76 21.71 19.16
C ALA A 322 -3.85 22.40 20.53
N ILE A 323 -4.97 22.26 21.24
CA ILE A 323 -5.16 22.81 22.60
C ILE A 323 -4.18 22.16 23.58
N ARG A 324 -3.94 20.85 23.52
CA ARG A 324 -2.96 20.19 24.40
C ARG A 324 -1.55 20.79 24.23
N ILE A 325 -1.13 21.00 22.98
CA ILE A 325 0.16 21.62 22.69
C ILE A 325 0.18 23.08 23.14
N ALA A 326 -0.91 23.82 22.89
CA ALA A 326 -1.06 25.20 23.32
C ALA A 326 -1.03 25.36 24.85
N SER A 327 -1.65 24.47 25.61
CA SER A 327 -1.61 24.47 27.08
C SER A 327 -0.18 24.29 27.61
N VAL A 328 0.65 23.48 26.94
CA VAL A 328 2.07 23.39 27.27
C VAL A 328 2.80 24.70 26.96
N CYS A 329 2.41 25.43 25.92
CA CYS A 329 2.97 26.75 25.62
C CYS A 329 2.56 27.76 26.70
N ASP A 330 1.31 27.73 27.16
CA ASP A 330 0.80 28.59 28.24
C ASP A 330 1.59 28.36 29.55
N ASP A 331 1.83 27.10 29.92
CA ASP A 331 2.71 26.69 31.04
C ASP A 331 4.13 27.29 30.94
N LEU A 332 4.66 27.34 29.72
CA LEU A 332 6.00 27.85 29.42
C LEU A 332 6.02 29.36 29.17
N LYS A 333 4.85 30.02 29.22
CA LYS A 333 4.65 31.42 28.84
C LYS A 333 5.17 31.73 27.43
N LEU A 334 4.90 30.83 26.50
CA LEU A 334 5.24 30.98 25.09
C LEU A 334 4.00 31.37 24.29
N PRO A 335 4.06 32.45 23.49
CA PRO A 335 2.98 32.80 22.57
C PRO A 335 2.86 31.75 21.47
N VAL A 336 1.62 31.39 21.14
CA VAL A 336 1.30 30.45 20.05
C VAL A 336 -0.04 30.81 19.44
N LEU A 337 -0.10 30.84 18.11
CA LEU A 337 -1.32 31.15 17.35
C LEU A 337 -1.83 29.88 16.64
N ILE A 338 -3.11 29.56 16.79
CA ILE A 338 -3.73 28.37 16.19
C ILE A 338 -4.48 28.78 14.93
N GLU A 339 -4.22 28.10 13.82
CA GLU A 339 -4.89 28.30 12.54
C GLU A 339 -5.70 27.06 12.14
N ASP A 340 -6.94 27.25 11.66
CA ASP A 340 -7.64 26.28 10.82
C ASP A 340 -7.03 26.31 9.41
N SER A 341 -6.42 25.19 9.00
CA SER A 341 -5.82 25.02 7.66
C SER A 341 -6.84 25.12 6.51
N GLY A 342 -8.14 25.22 6.82
CA GLY A 342 -9.25 25.29 5.88
C GLY A 342 -9.68 23.91 5.36
N TYR A 343 -9.03 22.84 5.82
CA TYR A 343 -9.44 21.47 5.54
C TYR A 343 -9.25 20.56 6.75
N LYS A 344 -8.17 19.77 6.80
CA LYS A 344 -8.06 18.57 7.65
C LYS A 344 -7.11 18.72 8.83
N GLY A 345 -6.62 19.93 9.07
CA GLY A 345 -5.57 20.14 10.06
C GLY A 345 -5.61 21.49 10.76
N ARG A 346 -4.72 21.63 11.73
CA ARG A 346 -4.45 22.84 12.50
C ARG A 346 -2.96 23.16 12.41
N HIS A 347 -2.61 24.44 12.23
CA HIS A 347 -1.23 24.87 12.35
C HIS A 347 -1.04 25.67 13.63
N LEU A 348 0.01 25.37 14.39
CA LEU A 348 0.41 26.16 15.55
C LEU A 348 1.67 26.95 15.19
N TRP A 349 1.51 28.27 15.14
CA TRP A 349 2.54 29.20 14.70
C TRP A 349 3.33 29.77 15.88
N PHE A 350 4.66 29.75 15.75
CA PHE A 350 5.62 30.30 16.70
C PHE A 350 6.48 31.34 15.98
N PHE A 351 6.51 32.57 16.50
CA PHE A 351 7.25 33.68 15.90
C PHE A 351 8.44 34.07 16.78
N PHE A 352 9.59 34.34 16.17
CA PHE A 352 10.81 34.73 16.88
C PHE A 352 11.11 36.22 16.66
N ASP A 353 11.63 36.90 17.68
CA ASP A 353 11.95 38.34 17.60
C ASP A 353 13.11 38.65 16.64
N SER A 354 13.94 37.64 16.43
CA SER A 354 15.10 37.62 15.57
C SER A 354 15.27 36.20 15.03
N PRO A 355 15.85 36.00 13.83
CA PRO A 355 16.03 34.67 13.27
C PRO A 355 16.80 33.77 14.24
N VAL A 356 16.29 32.59 14.58
CA VAL A 356 16.97 31.64 15.47
C VAL A 356 17.49 30.46 14.68
N ALA A 357 18.57 29.81 15.13
CA ALA A 357 19.06 28.60 14.47
C ALA A 357 17.92 27.56 14.37
N ALA A 358 17.71 26.98 13.18
CA ALA A 358 16.64 26.02 12.94
C ALA A 358 16.67 24.85 13.94
N LYS A 359 17.88 24.40 14.30
CA LYS A 359 18.11 23.40 15.33
C LYS A 359 17.54 23.78 16.71
N LEU A 360 17.67 25.04 17.13
CA LEU A 360 17.12 25.54 18.40
C LEU A 360 15.60 25.57 18.36
N ALA A 361 15.02 26.16 17.32
CA ALA A 361 13.56 26.19 17.13
C ALA A 361 12.96 24.77 17.12
N ARG A 362 13.54 23.85 16.36
CA ARG A 362 13.10 22.44 16.33
C ARG A 362 13.24 21.74 17.68
N SER A 363 14.31 22.03 18.42
CA SER A 363 14.49 21.45 19.76
C SER A 363 13.41 21.93 20.73
N LEU A 364 13.01 23.21 20.64
CA LEU A 364 11.90 23.75 21.42
C LEU A 364 10.58 23.08 21.04
N LEU A 365 10.22 23.04 19.76
CA LEU A 365 8.95 22.47 19.31
C LEU A 365 8.85 20.96 19.62
N LYS A 366 9.96 20.21 19.50
CA LYS A 366 10.02 18.81 19.93
C LYS A 366 9.79 18.67 21.43
N PHE A 367 10.39 19.55 22.23
CA PHE A 367 10.19 19.56 23.68
C PHE A 367 8.72 19.84 24.04
N ILE A 368 8.09 20.83 23.39
CA ILE A 368 6.67 21.14 23.59
C ILE A 368 5.81 19.93 23.20
N ALA A 369 6.03 19.35 22.02
CA ALA A 369 5.29 18.18 21.54
C ALA A 369 5.45 16.96 22.48
N GLU A 370 6.67 16.66 22.94
CA GLU A 370 6.93 15.57 23.89
C GLU A 370 6.18 15.76 25.21
N ARG A 371 6.06 17.00 25.69
CA ARG A 371 5.33 17.33 26.92
C ARG A 371 3.82 17.30 26.73
N ALA A 372 3.33 17.63 25.54
CA ALA A 372 1.92 17.53 25.18
C ALA A 372 1.44 16.07 24.99
N GLY A 373 2.39 15.13 24.87
CA GLY A 373 2.12 13.69 24.82
C GLY A 373 2.19 13.12 23.40
N LYS A 374 1.40 12.07 23.14
CA LYS A 374 1.32 11.45 21.81
C LYS A 374 0.14 12.03 21.02
N PRO A 375 0.21 12.06 19.68
CA PRO A 375 -0.94 12.38 18.84
C PRO A 375 -2.13 11.47 19.13
N SER A 376 -3.34 12.01 19.02
CA SER A 376 -4.56 11.21 19.10
C SER A 376 -4.64 10.22 17.93
N SER A 377 -5.40 9.13 18.10
CA SER A 377 -5.55 8.10 17.05
C SER A 377 -6.07 8.74 15.75
N GLY A 378 -5.42 8.43 14.63
CA GLY A 378 -5.76 9.00 13.32
C GLY A 378 -5.21 10.40 13.04
N ILE A 379 -4.54 11.03 14.01
CA ILE A 379 -3.92 12.36 13.89
C ILE A 379 -2.39 12.23 13.80
N HIS A 380 -1.77 13.08 12.98
CA HIS A 380 -0.33 13.16 12.81
C HIS A 380 0.17 14.57 13.16
N TRP A 381 1.34 14.67 13.80
CA TRP A 381 2.02 15.94 14.08
C TRP A 381 3.34 16.00 13.32
N GLU A 382 3.56 17.07 12.56
CA GLU A 382 4.81 17.36 11.88
C GLU A 382 5.37 18.70 12.37
N ILE A 383 6.70 18.81 12.49
CA ILE A 383 7.38 20.03 12.94
C ILE A 383 8.10 20.65 11.75
N PHE A 384 7.78 21.91 11.47
CA PHE A 384 8.42 22.73 10.47
C PHE A 384 9.27 23.83 11.14
N PRO A 385 10.56 23.96 10.78
CA PRO A 385 11.23 23.19 9.73
C PRO A 385 11.51 21.73 10.10
N ASN A 386 11.49 20.83 9.11
CA ASN A 386 11.76 19.41 9.31
C ASN A 386 13.26 19.05 9.26
N TYR A 387 14.13 19.99 8.86
CA TYR A 387 15.60 19.86 8.85
C TYR A 387 16.28 20.92 9.72
N ASP A 388 17.48 20.60 10.24
CA ASP A 388 18.33 21.56 10.96
C ASP A 388 19.16 22.44 10.02
N LYS A 389 19.38 21.98 8.79
CA LYS A 389 20.22 22.63 7.78
C LYS A 389 19.66 22.42 6.38
N LEU A 390 19.92 23.36 5.48
CA LEU A 390 19.67 23.20 4.05
C LEU A 390 20.63 22.14 3.47
N LYS A 391 20.05 21.14 2.77
CA LYS A 391 20.83 20.10 2.08
C LYS A 391 21.09 20.53 0.63
N GLY A 392 22.29 21.01 0.33
CA GLY A 392 22.72 21.33 -1.04
C GLY A 392 21.89 22.45 -1.70
N LYS A 393 21.61 22.34 -3.00
CA LYS A 393 20.85 23.33 -3.79
C LYS A 393 19.31 23.24 -3.62
N GLY A 394 18.81 22.59 -2.57
CA GLY A 394 17.36 22.44 -2.34
C GLY A 394 16.71 23.74 -1.82
N TYR A 395 15.41 23.91 -2.09
CA TYR A 395 14.65 25.09 -1.64
C TYR A 395 14.40 25.13 -0.12
N GLY A 396 14.38 23.96 0.54
CA GLY A 396 14.13 23.83 1.97
C GLY A 396 12.67 23.49 2.30
N PRO A 397 12.31 23.44 3.60
CA PRO A 397 10.94 23.13 4.04
C PRO A 397 9.97 24.25 3.67
N LEU A 398 8.84 23.85 3.10
CA LEU A 398 7.78 24.72 2.62
C LEU A 398 6.54 24.58 3.49
N ILE A 399 5.95 25.70 3.92
CA ILE A 399 4.65 25.73 4.58
C ILE A 399 3.70 26.67 3.84
N LYS A 400 2.41 26.32 3.76
CA LYS A 400 1.38 27.18 3.17
C LYS A 400 1.14 28.38 4.09
N LEU A 401 1.04 29.59 3.52
CA LEU A 401 0.70 30.80 4.30
C LEU A 401 -0.76 30.76 4.81
N PRO A 402 -1.02 31.33 6.01
CA PRO A 402 -2.35 31.37 6.61
C PRO A 402 -3.22 32.49 6.01
N LEU A 403 -4.48 32.57 6.42
CA LEU A 403 -5.47 33.56 5.96
C LEU A 403 -5.88 33.49 4.49
N GLY A 404 -5.15 32.79 3.61
CA GLY A 404 -5.57 32.54 2.24
C GLY A 404 -6.74 31.55 2.09
N ILE A 405 -7.13 31.28 0.85
CA ILE A 405 -8.19 30.30 0.52
C ILE A 405 -7.58 28.90 0.29
N HIS A 406 -8.13 27.89 0.94
CA HIS A 406 -7.74 26.50 0.73
C HIS A 406 -8.36 25.95 -0.56
N LYS A 407 -7.53 25.60 -1.55
CA LYS A 407 -7.98 25.32 -2.93
C LYS A 407 -8.89 24.09 -3.12
N ARG A 408 -9.04 23.21 -2.13
CA ARG A 408 -9.92 22.02 -2.25
C ARG A 408 -11.30 22.22 -1.62
N THR A 409 -11.37 22.94 -0.52
CA THR A 409 -12.61 23.21 0.22
C THR A 409 -13.19 24.57 -0.11
N ASN A 410 -12.40 25.40 -0.81
CA ASN A 410 -12.66 26.82 -1.05
C ASN A 410 -12.92 27.63 0.24
N ARG A 411 -12.59 27.05 1.41
CA ARG A 411 -12.73 27.71 2.70
C ARG A 411 -11.52 28.59 2.98
N ARG A 412 -11.78 29.73 3.61
CA ARG A 412 -10.73 30.60 4.15
C ARG A 412 -10.05 29.93 5.34
N CYS A 413 -8.73 29.96 5.34
CA CYS A 413 -7.94 29.58 6.51
C CYS A 413 -8.05 30.72 7.52
N ILE A 414 -8.24 30.43 8.80
CA ILE A 414 -8.53 31.44 9.82
C ILE A 414 -7.84 31.07 11.13
N PHE A 415 -7.47 32.07 11.93
CA PHE A 415 -7.01 31.87 13.29
C PHE A 415 -8.18 31.65 14.24
N LEU A 416 -7.95 30.76 15.20
CA LEU A 416 -8.93 30.29 16.17
C LEU A 416 -8.51 30.68 17.60
N ASP A 417 -9.50 30.86 18.47
CA ASP A 417 -9.31 30.85 19.91
C ASP A 417 -9.05 29.42 20.45
N ARG A 418 -8.93 29.27 21.77
CA ARG A 418 -8.71 27.96 22.41
C ARG A 418 -9.94 27.07 22.26
N GLU A 419 -11.12 27.65 22.26
CA GLU A 419 -12.43 26.98 22.16
C GLU A 419 -12.73 26.50 20.72
N GLY A 420 -11.96 26.96 19.73
CA GLY A 420 -12.10 26.60 18.33
C GLY A 420 -12.98 27.53 17.50
N ASN A 421 -13.35 28.69 18.06
CA ASN A 421 -14.09 29.72 17.34
C ASN A 421 -13.13 30.62 16.55
N PRO A 422 -13.56 31.15 15.39
CA PRO A 422 -12.80 32.17 14.66
C PRO A 422 -12.50 33.39 15.54
N LEU A 423 -11.24 33.86 15.53
CA LEU A 423 -10.92 35.14 16.16
C LEU A 423 -11.69 36.28 15.45
N PRO A 424 -12.40 37.17 16.16
CA PRO A 424 -13.29 38.18 15.56
C PRO A 424 -12.61 39.09 14.55
N GLU A 425 -11.38 39.53 14.84
CA GLU A 425 -10.58 40.39 13.97
C GLU A 425 -9.20 39.77 13.71
N GLN A 426 -9.07 39.07 12.59
CA GLN A 426 -7.90 38.27 12.23
C GLN A 426 -6.59 39.10 12.19
N MET A 427 -6.64 40.33 11.67
CA MET A 427 -5.46 41.20 11.58
C MET A 427 -5.09 41.84 12.91
N VAL A 428 -6.06 42.13 13.77
CA VAL A 428 -5.78 42.60 15.14
C VAL A 428 -5.16 41.50 15.98
N ALA A 429 -5.59 40.25 15.81
CA ALA A 429 -4.92 39.12 16.44
C ALA A 429 -3.44 39.02 16.02
N LEU A 430 -3.14 39.24 14.74
CA LEU A 430 -1.76 39.27 14.24
C LEU A 430 -0.93 40.44 14.82
N SER A 431 -1.52 41.64 14.97
CA SER A 431 -0.79 42.79 15.53
C SER A 431 -0.42 42.63 17.00
N GLN A 432 -1.15 41.76 17.72
CA GLN A 432 -0.93 41.44 19.13
C GLN A 432 -0.01 40.22 19.35
N VAL A 433 0.47 39.58 18.28
CA VAL A 433 1.36 38.42 18.39
C VAL A 433 2.65 38.81 19.09
N SER A 434 2.90 38.19 20.24
CA SER A 434 4.18 38.29 20.94
C SER A 434 5.22 37.38 20.29
N HIS A 435 6.48 37.80 20.35
CA HIS A 435 7.60 37.08 19.75
C HIS A 435 8.43 36.37 20.83
N ILE A 436 9.05 35.25 20.44
CA ILE A 436 9.90 34.44 21.31
C ILE A 436 11.35 34.86 21.09
N SER A 437 12.03 35.27 22.16
CA SER A 437 13.46 35.60 22.08
C SER A 437 14.33 34.34 22.08
N GLN A 438 15.48 34.39 21.40
CA GLN A 438 16.45 33.29 21.44
C GLN A 438 16.85 32.94 22.88
N GLN A 439 17.04 33.96 23.73
CA GLN A 439 17.34 33.77 25.15
C GLN A 439 16.25 32.99 25.88
N LYS A 440 14.97 33.25 25.56
CA LYS A 440 13.86 32.50 26.15
C LYS A 440 13.87 31.03 25.74
N VAL A 441 14.17 30.76 24.46
CA VAL A 441 14.34 29.39 23.95
C VAL A 441 15.46 28.67 24.70
N GLU A 442 16.62 29.31 24.83
CA GLU A 442 17.77 28.77 25.54
C GLU A 442 17.50 28.57 27.03
N GLU A 443 16.86 29.54 27.71
CA GLU A 443 16.45 29.45 29.10
C GLU A 443 15.58 28.22 29.35
N ILE A 444 14.56 27.99 28.51
CA ILE A 444 13.68 26.82 28.61
C ILE A 444 14.52 25.55 28.40
N LEU A 445 15.28 25.46 27.32
CA LEU A 445 16.07 24.26 27.02
C LEU A 445 17.15 23.96 28.07
N LEU A 446 17.77 25.00 28.68
CA LEU A 446 18.77 24.88 29.75
C LEU A 446 18.13 24.50 31.08
N THR A 447 17.08 25.20 31.50
CA THR A 447 16.35 24.93 32.75
C THR A 447 15.84 23.49 32.78
N TYR A 448 15.34 23.00 31.64
CA TYR A 448 14.87 21.63 31.52
C TYR A 448 16.00 20.61 31.32
N ARG A 449 17.12 20.94 30.68
CA ARG A 449 18.34 20.10 30.72
C ARG A 449 18.86 19.91 32.15
N VAL A 450 18.75 20.92 33.00
CA VAL A 450 19.14 20.85 34.42
C VAL A 450 18.12 20.05 35.24
N LYS A 451 16.80 20.20 34.98
CA LYS A 451 15.77 19.34 35.61
C LYS A 451 15.79 17.88 35.11
N SER A 452 16.20 17.62 33.87
CA SER A 452 16.38 16.26 33.33
C SER A 452 17.68 15.59 33.75
N ARG A 453 18.55 16.28 34.50
CA ARG A 453 19.67 15.66 35.23
C ARG A 453 19.20 14.99 36.53
N ALA A 454 17.98 15.24 36.99
CA ALA A 454 17.34 14.47 38.04
C ALA A 454 16.50 13.34 37.41
N ALA A 455 16.86 12.10 37.76
CA ALA A 455 16.44 10.82 37.21
C ALA A 455 16.98 10.52 35.79
N PRO A 456 17.80 9.46 35.61
CA PRO A 456 18.12 9.00 34.26
C PRO A 456 16.81 8.51 33.64
N LYS A 457 16.29 9.21 32.63
CA LYS A 457 15.44 8.56 31.65
C LYS A 457 16.30 7.43 31.08
N LYS A 458 15.97 6.19 31.43
CA LYS A 458 16.58 5.00 30.81
C LYS A 458 16.41 5.20 29.30
N LYS A 459 17.48 5.62 28.60
CA LYS A 459 17.60 5.30 27.18
C LYS A 459 17.33 3.80 27.13
N ALA A 460 16.37 3.37 26.32
CA ALA A 460 16.23 1.95 26.04
C ALA A 460 17.57 1.52 25.43
N VAL A 461 18.45 0.96 26.26
CA VAL A 461 19.73 0.42 25.85
C VAL A 461 19.34 -0.72 24.93
N GLU A 462 19.63 -0.56 23.64
CA GLU A 462 19.44 -1.66 22.70
C GLU A 462 20.20 -2.86 23.25
N SER A 463 19.56 -4.04 23.25
CA SER A 463 20.13 -5.25 23.82
C SER A 463 21.59 -5.41 23.37
N PRO A 464 22.53 -5.77 24.27
CA PRO A 464 23.92 -6.03 23.91
C PRO A 464 24.06 -7.01 22.74
N LEU A 465 23.10 -7.94 22.58
CA LEU A 465 23.06 -8.88 21.47
C LEU A 465 22.74 -8.19 20.13
N VAL A 466 21.73 -7.32 20.10
CA VAL A 466 21.37 -6.54 18.91
C VAL A 466 22.52 -5.64 18.48
N GLN A 467 23.14 -4.95 19.44
CA GLN A 467 24.30 -4.09 19.18
C GLN A 467 25.47 -4.88 18.60
N SER A 468 25.72 -6.08 19.11
CA SER A 468 26.81 -6.94 18.61
C SER A 468 26.58 -7.38 17.16
N VAL A 469 25.34 -7.74 16.78
CA VAL A 469 25.02 -8.05 15.37
C VAL A 469 25.19 -6.83 14.48
N LEU A 470 24.67 -5.66 14.90
CA LEU A 470 24.79 -4.42 14.14
C LEU A 470 26.24 -3.98 14.00
N ALA A 471 27.08 -4.14 15.02
CA ALA A 471 28.50 -3.81 14.97
C ALA A 471 29.30 -4.80 14.10
N GLY A 472 28.90 -6.07 14.08
CA GLY A 472 29.62 -7.12 13.35
C GLY A 472 29.25 -7.27 11.86
N CYS A 473 28.00 -6.97 11.48
CA CYS A 473 27.51 -7.21 10.12
C CYS A 473 27.07 -5.93 9.40
N ASN A 474 27.87 -5.51 8.40
CA ASN A 474 27.60 -4.30 7.60
C ASN A 474 26.29 -4.39 6.80
N VAL A 475 25.96 -5.57 6.25
CA VAL A 475 24.72 -5.76 5.46
C VAL A 475 23.48 -5.59 6.33
N ILE A 476 23.44 -6.23 7.52
CA ILE A 476 22.31 -6.09 8.44
C ILE A 476 22.19 -4.64 8.93
N ARG A 477 23.31 -3.99 9.25
CA ARG A 477 23.32 -2.57 9.62
C ARG A 477 22.75 -1.69 8.50
N HIS A 478 23.15 -1.93 7.26
CA HIS A 478 22.64 -1.21 6.10
C HIS A 478 21.12 -1.40 5.94
N LEU A 479 20.61 -2.63 6.02
CA LEU A 479 19.16 -2.88 5.95
C LEU A 479 18.37 -2.17 7.06
N VAL A 480 18.92 -2.12 8.27
CA VAL A 480 18.30 -1.38 9.40
C VAL A 480 18.30 0.13 9.16
N ASN A 481 19.38 0.68 8.60
CA ASN A 481 19.46 2.11 8.27
C ASN A 481 18.55 2.45 7.09
N LYS A 482 18.52 1.62 6.05
CA LYS A 482 17.59 1.73 4.93
C LYS A 482 16.15 1.83 5.42
N ALA A 483 15.72 0.94 6.32
CA ALA A 483 14.38 1.01 6.91
C ALA A 483 14.06 2.37 7.57
N LYS A 484 15.06 2.99 8.21
CA LYS A 484 14.91 4.29 8.90
C LYS A 484 14.97 5.48 7.95
N GLU A 485 15.76 5.37 6.89
CA GLU A 485 16.05 6.49 5.98
C GLU A 485 15.06 6.55 4.81
N THR A 486 14.71 5.39 4.24
CA THR A 486 13.85 5.30 3.05
C THR A 486 12.40 4.97 3.41
N HIS A 487 12.13 4.59 4.65
CA HIS A 487 10.83 4.12 5.10
C HIS A 487 10.27 2.95 4.27
N TYR A 488 11.15 2.13 3.66
CA TYR A 488 10.75 0.99 2.84
C TYR A 488 11.76 -0.16 2.89
N LEU A 489 11.23 -1.38 3.03
CA LEU A 489 11.94 -2.64 2.83
C LEU A 489 11.11 -3.58 1.95
N ASN A 490 11.77 -4.24 1.00
CA ASN A 490 11.16 -5.28 0.19
C ASN A 490 11.00 -6.59 0.99
N ASN A 491 10.29 -7.58 0.43
CA ASN A 491 10.02 -8.84 1.13
C ASN A 491 11.31 -9.62 1.48
N SER A 492 12.29 -9.67 0.58
CA SER A 492 13.57 -10.37 0.82
C SER A 492 14.34 -9.76 1.99
N GLU A 493 14.37 -8.43 2.08
CA GLU A 493 15.00 -7.67 3.16
C GLU A 493 14.29 -7.89 4.49
N ARG A 494 12.94 -7.84 4.50
CA ARG A 494 12.14 -8.10 5.71
C ARG A 494 12.33 -9.53 6.22
N VAL A 495 12.34 -10.51 5.32
CA VAL A 495 12.62 -11.92 5.67
C VAL A 495 14.04 -12.05 6.23
N THR A 496 15.02 -11.34 5.66
CA THR A 496 16.40 -11.36 6.15
C THR A 496 16.50 -10.78 7.57
N LEU A 497 15.84 -9.65 7.84
CA LEU A 497 15.80 -9.07 9.19
C LEU A 497 15.01 -9.96 10.17
N LEU A 498 13.92 -10.57 9.72
CA LEU A 498 13.12 -11.52 10.52
C LEU A 498 13.96 -12.70 10.99
N TYR A 499 14.61 -13.40 10.08
CA TYR A 499 15.46 -14.56 10.39
C TYR A 499 16.82 -14.20 10.99
N THR A 500 17.12 -12.90 11.14
CA THR A 500 18.26 -12.42 11.91
C THR A 500 17.82 -12.09 13.33
N PHE A 501 16.96 -11.08 13.50
CA PHE A 501 16.59 -10.58 14.83
C PHE A 501 15.57 -11.46 15.57
N GLY A 502 14.72 -12.20 14.85
CA GLY A 502 13.74 -13.10 15.47
C GLY A 502 14.36 -14.22 16.31
N HIS A 503 15.62 -14.58 16.05
CA HIS A 503 16.37 -15.60 16.79
C HIS A 503 17.18 -15.05 17.97
N LEU A 504 17.13 -13.74 18.25
CA LEU A 504 17.73 -13.11 19.44
C LEU A 504 16.78 -13.05 20.64
N GLY A 505 15.77 -13.91 20.69
CA GLY A 505 14.76 -13.92 21.75
C GLY A 505 13.77 -12.75 21.63
N GLN A 506 13.08 -12.42 22.73
CA GLN A 506 12.05 -11.38 22.72
C GLN A 506 12.63 -10.00 22.41
N GLU A 507 13.81 -9.68 22.95
CA GLU A 507 14.49 -8.40 22.70
C GLU A 507 14.81 -8.19 21.21
N GLY A 508 15.15 -9.26 20.49
CA GLY A 508 15.35 -9.24 19.05
C GLY A 508 14.06 -9.05 18.26
N LYS A 509 12.97 -9.70 18.66
CA LYS A 509 11.64 -9.53 18.06
C LYS A 509 11.12 -8.11 18.26
N ASP A 510 11.27 -7.56 19.45
CA ASP A 510 10.89 -6.17 19.76
C ASP A 510 11.71 -5.19 18.91
N PHE A 511 13.01 -5.47 18.74
CA PHE A 511 13.86 -4.68 17.87
C PHE A 511 13.44 -4.80 16.39
N LEU A 512 13.08 -5.99 15.92
CA LEU A 512 12.55 -6.18 14.57
C LEU A 512 11.30 -5.33 14.33
N HIS A 513 10.35 -5.33 15.27
CA HIS A 513 9.17 -4.46 15.22
C HIS A 513 9.55 -2.98 15.19
N LYS A 514 10.50 -2.56 16.04
CA LYS A 514 11.04 -1.18 16.05
C LYS A 514 11.66 -0.77 14.72
N VAL A 515 12.34 -1.69 14.02
CA VAL A 515 12.96 -1.42 12.72
C VAL A 515 11.90 -1.36 11.63
N ILE A 516 11.07 -2.39 11.51
CA ILE A 516 10.06 -2.47 10.45
C ILE A 516 8.98 -1.41 10.66
N SER A 517 8.71 -0.93 11.88
CA SER A 517 7.76 0.18 12.10
C SER A 517 8.16 1.49 11.45
N ASN A 518 9.41 1.64 10.99
CA ASN A 518 9.81 2.79 10.17
C ASN A 518 9.34 2.63 8.71
N CYS A 519 8.88 1.45 8.29
CA CYS A 519 8.49 1.14 6.92
C CYS A 519 6.99 1.36 6.69
N ILE A 520 6.63 1.91 5.52
CA ILE A 520 5.25 2.24 5.14
C ILE A 520 4.34 0.99 5.09
N ASN A 521 4.91 -0.17 4.77
CA ASN A 521 4.21 -1.46 4.65
C ASN A 521 4.21 -2.27 5.96
N TYR A 522 4.39 -1.62 7.11
CA TYR A 522 4.39 -2.30 8.41
C TYR A 522 2.98 -2.57 8.92
N ASP A 523 2.72 -3.84 9.22
CA ASP A 523 1.59 -4.29 9.99
C ASP A 523 2.08 -5.16 11.14
N TYR A 524 1.65 -4.82 12.36
CA TYR A 524 2.09 -5.51 13.58
C TYR A 524 1.63 -6.97 13.58
N GLN A 525 0.36 -7.23 13.24
CA GLN A 525 -0.24 -8.56 13.31
C GLN A 525 0.36 -9.51 12.25
N TYR A 526 0.63 -9.01 11.06
CA TYR A 526 1.31 -9.71 9.97
C TYR A 526 2.74 -10.06 10.37
N THR A 527 3.47 -9.10 10.95
CA THR A 527 4.84 -9.32 11.41
C THR A 527 4.87 -10.34 12.55
N GLU A 528 3.94 -10.26 13.50
CA GLU A 528 3.74 -11.26 14.55
C GLU A 528 3.41 -12.65 13.97
N LYS A 529 2.52 -12.73 12.98
CA LYS A 529 2.19 -13.98 12.29
C LYS A 529 3.43 -14.59 11.62
N LYS A 530 4.30 -13.76 11.04
CA LYS A 530 5.57 -14.22 10.44
C LYS A 530 6.57 -14.66 11.51
N ILE A 531 6.66 -13.97 12.64
CA ILE A 531 7.50 -14.37 13.79
C ILE A 531 7.03 -15.72 14.35
N ARG A 532 5.72 -15.95 14.47
CA ARG A 532 5.15 -17.22 14.95
C ARG A 532 5.36 -18.39 13.98
N LYS A 533 5.38 -18.11 12.68
CA LYS A 533 5.64 -19.09 11.61
C LYS A 533 7.11 -19.23 11.23
N MET A 534 8.01 -18.49 11.90
CA MET A 534 9.43 -18.49 11.60
C MET A 534 10.03 -19.87 11.91
N LYS A 535 10.80 -20.42 10.97
CA LYS A 535 11.50 -21.71 11.19
C LYS A 535 12.49 -21.59 12.36
N SER A 536 12.87 -22.73 12.95
CA SER A 536 13.74 -22.78 14.13
C SER A 536 15.19 -22.38 13.88
N PHE A 537 15.59 -22.22 12.61
CA PHE A 537 16.95 -21.95 12.19
C PHE A 537 17.12 -20.54 11.56
N PRO A 538 18.22 -19.83 11.88
CA PRO A 538 18.47 -18.48 11.39
C PRO A 538 18.97 -18.46 9.94
N ILE A 539 18.91 -17.29 9.30
CA ILE A 539 19.47 -17.13 7.95
C ILE A 539 21.01 -17.21 7.97
N SER A 540 21.60 -17.87 6.96
CA SER A 540 23.04 -18.04 6.81
C SER A 540 23.71 -16.85 6.10
N CYS A 541 24.97 -16.58 6.40
CA CYS A 541 25.75 -15.54 5.71
C CYS A 541 25.82 -15.74 4.18
N PRO A 542 26.05 -16.96 3.65
CA PRO A 542 25.98 -17.21 2.21
C PRO A 542 24.60 -16.84 1.63
N LYS A 543 23.51 -17.21 2.31
CA LYS A 543 22.15 -16.90 1.82
C LYS A 543 21.83 -15.40 1.86
N ILE A 544 22.38 -14.67 2.82
CA ILE A 544 22.30 -13.19 2.85
C ILE A 544 23.05 -12.61 1.65
N ARG A 545 24.27 -13.08 1.36
CA ARG A 545 25.06 -12.61 0.21
C ARG A 545 24.36 -12.93 -1.11
N GLU A 546 23.75 -14.10 -1.25
CA GLU A 546 22.96 -14.48 -2.43
C GLU A 546 21.71 -13.59 -2.58
N LYS A 547 21.00 -13.31 -1.48
CA LYS A 547 19.77 -12.49 -1.51
C LYS A 547 20.00 -10.99 -1.69
N HIS A 548 21.19 -10.51 -1.34
CA HIS A 548 21.56 -9.09 -1.31
C HIS A 548 22.94 -8.91 -1.95
N GLU A 549 23.14 -9.50 -3.14
CA GLU A 549 24.45 -9.58 -3.82
C GLU A 549 25.05 -8.19 -4.03
N ASP A 550 24.28 -7.26 -4.60
CA ASP A 550 24.70 -5.87 -4.85
C ASP A 550 25.15 -5.17 -3.55
N ILE A 551 24.33 -5.26 -2.49
CA ILE A 551 24.61 -4.64 -1.18
C ILE A 551 25.85 -5.27 -0.52
N ALA A 552 26.01 -6.58 -0.64
CA ALA A 552 27.12 -7.31 -0.04
C ALA A 552 28.45 -6.98 -0.75
N LEU A 553 28.42 -6.80 -2.07
CA LEU A 553 29.58 -6.38 -2.87
C LEU A 553 29.96 -4.93 -2.57
N ASP A 554 28.99 -4.00 -2.61
CA ASP A 554 29.21 -2.57 -2.38
C ASP A 554 29.79 -2.28 -0.98
N LEU A 555 29.35 -3.04 0.03
CA LEU A 555 29.81 -2.89 1.41
C LEU A 555 31.05 -3.74 1.75
N GLY A 556 31.60 -4.49 0.79
CA GLY A 556 32.77 -5.35 1.00
C GLY A 556 32.56 -6.43 2.06
N CYS A 557 31.40 -7.10 2.06
CA CYS A 557 31.03 -8.08 3.09
C CYS A 557 31.95 -9.31 3.10
N ASN A 558 32.81 -9.42 4.12
CA ASN A 558 33.84 -10.46 4.24
C ASN A 558 33.82 -11.22 5.58
N CYS A 559 32.69 -11.26 6.30
CA CYS A 559 32.59 -11.97 7.57
C CYS A 559 33.09 -13.42 7.47
N VAL A 560 34.03 -13.81 8.36
CA VAL A 560 34.56 -15.17 8.52
C VAL A 560 34.31 -15.62 9.95
N PHE A 561 33.74 -16.82 10.13
CA PHE A 561 33.43 -17.39 11.44
C PHE A 561 34.10 -18.75 11.60
N LYS A 562 34.51 -19.08 12.83
CA LYS A 562 34.85 -20.46 13.21
C LYS A 562 33.56 -21.21 13.51
N VAL A 563 33.21 -22.17 12.65
CA VAL A 563 31.95 -22.91 12.71
C VAL A 563 32.24 -24.39 13.00
N PRO A 564 31.54 -25.05 13.95
CA PRO A 564 31.74 -26.46 14.27
C PRO A 564 31.15 -27.37 13.18
N LEU A 565 31.54 -28.65 13.19
CA LEU A 565 30.95 -29.67 12.33
C LEU A 565 29.41 -29.69 12.43
N GLY A 566 28.73 -29.51 11.29
CA GLY A 566 27.26 -29.47 11.20
C GLY A 566 26.61 -28.11 11.41
N GLY A 567 27.38 -27.05 11.68
CA GLY A 567 26.89 -25.67 11.74
C GLY A 567 27.11 -24.89 10.43
N TYR A 568 26.59 -23.67 10.37
CA TYR A 568 26.84 -22.73 9.27
C TYR A 568 27.04 -21.29 9.79
N PRO A 569 27.76 -20.42 9.04
CA PRO A 569 27.96 -19.03 9.43
C PRO A 569 26.68 -18.22 9.36
N SER A 570 26.43 -17.36 10.36
CA SER A 570 25.26 -16.47 10.46
C SER A 570 25.65 -15.17 11.18
N PRO A 571 25.02 -14.02 10.88
CA PRO A 571 25.28 -12.75 11.60
C PRO A 571 25.07 -12.86 13.12
N LEU A 572 24.26 -13.82 13.57
CA LEU A 572 24.03 -14.10 14.98
C LEU A 572 25.29 -14.50 15.75
N LEU A 573 26.30 -15.06 15.06
CA LEU A 573 27.57 -15.44 15.69
C LEU A 573 28.37 -14.22 16.17
N HIS A 574 28.09 -13.01 15.68
CA HIS A 574 28.65 -11.78 16.27
C HIS A 574 28.13 -11.51 17.69
N ALA A 575 26.92 -11.98 18.02
CA ALA A 575 26.30 -11.77 19.32
C ALA A 575 26.44 -12.96 20.27
N LEU A 576 26.33 -14.19 19.76
CA LEU A 576 26.16 -15.37 20.60
C LEU A 576 27.46 -15.96 21.16
N LYS A 577 28.65 -15.57 20.66
CA LYS A 577 30.02 -15.97 21.07
C LYS A 577 30.33 -17.48 21.19
N GLN A 578 29.35 -18.35 21.37
CA GLN A 578 29.44 -19.80 21.35
C GLN A 578 28.85 -20.33 20.04
N PRO A 579 29.50 -21.32 19.41
CA PRO A 579 28.97 -21.94 18.22
C PRO A 579 27.74 -22.80 18.55
N LYS A 580 26.57 -22.37 18.10
CA LYS A 580 25.35 -23.21 18.10
C LYS A 580 25.33 -24.06 16.84
N VAL A 581 24.91 -25.31 16.97
CA VAL A 581 24.64 -26.18 15.83
C VAL A 581 23.21 -25.94 15.39
N TRP A 582 23.04 -25.52 14.14
CA TRP A 582 21.74 -25.42 13.47
C TRP A 582 21.77 -26.41 12.31
N PRO A 583 21.01 -27.52 12.36
CA PRO A 583 21.08 -28.55 11.34
C PRO A 583 20.65 -27.98 9.97
N PRO A 584 21.38 -28.27 8.88
CA PRO A 584 21.02 -27.77 7.56
C PRO A 584 19.77 -28.49 7.00
N GLU A 585 18.91 -27.72 6.33
CA GLU A 585 17.91 -28.25 5.40
C GLU A 585 18.69 -28.81 4.20
N SER A 586 18.45 -30.08 3.86
CA SER A 586 19.06 -30.87 2.78
C SER A 586 19.66 -30.05 1.63
N LEU A 587 20.99 -29.96 1.61
CA LEU A 587 21.75 -29.60 0.42
C LEU A 587 22.38 -30.89 -0.11
N THR A 588 21.74 -31.50 -1.10
CA THR A 588 22.43 -32.35 -2.06
C THR A 588 23.41 -31.47 -2.82
N VAL A 589 24.63 -31.37 -2.31
CA VAL A 589 25.78 -30.91 -3.08
C VAL A 589 26.75 -32.07 -3.07
N GLU A 590 26.88 -32.71 -4.23
CA GLU A 590 27.91 -33.70 -4.49
C GLU A 590 29.26 -33.11 -4.09
N SER A 591 29.97 -33.87 -3.27
CA SER A 591 31.31 -33.58 -2.80
C SER A 591 32.28 -33.54 -3.97
N THR A 592 32.54 -32.35 -4.51
CA THR A 592 33.78 -32.10 -5.23
C THR A 592 34.87 -31.88 -4.19
N VAL A 593 35.65 -32.94 -4.00
CA VAL A 593 36.89 -32.94 -3.24
C VAL A 593 37.76 -31.80 -3.74
N ALA A 594 38.01 -30.81 -2.89
CA ALA A 594 38.97 -29.75 -3.15
C ALA A 594 40.36 -30.38 -3.33
N ARG A 595 40.84 -30.40 -4.57
CA ARG A 595 42.27 -30.54 -4.86
C ARG A 595 42.95 -29.21 -4.56
N GLU A 596 44.14 -29.35 -3.98
CA GLU A 596 45.06 -28.31 -3.54
C GLU A 596 45.36 -27.26 -4.62
N ASP A 597 45.60 -26.04 -4.14
CA ASP A 597 46.40 -24.97 -4.72
C ASP A 597 46.32 -24.77 -6.24
N ASN A 598 45.23 -24.13 -6.69
CA ASN A 598 45.32 -23.29 -7.88
C ASN A 598 45.21 -21.84 -7.44
N VAL A 599 46.37 -21.16 -7.41
CA VAL A 599 46.46 -19.71 -7.36
C VAL A 599 45.60 -19.17 -8.50
N ILE A 600 44.43 -18.63 -8.17
CA ILE A 600 43.55 -17.98 -9.13
C ILE A 600 44.32 -16.77 -9.66
N PRO A 601 44.70 -16.72 -10.95
CA PRO A 601 45.48 -15.61 -11.47
C PRO A 601 44.70 -14.31 -11.23
N GLU A 602 45.37 -13.31 -10.65
CA GLU A 602 44.77 -12.03 -10.22
C GLU A 602 43.97 -11.33 -11.33
N ASP A 603 44.31 -11.62 -12.59
CA ASP A 603 43.72 -11.02 -13.77
C ASP A 603 42.41 -11.70 -14.26
N ILE A 604 42.09 -12.91 -13.76
CA ILE A 604 40.91 -13.66 -14.24
C ILE A 604 39.60 -13.05 -13.72
N ASN A 605 39.60 -12.51 -12.50
CA ASN A 605 38.43 -11.85 -11.92
C ASN A 605 38.14 -10.52 -12.61
N THR A 606 39.19 -9.79 -13.00
CA THR A 606 39.07 -8.56 -13.80
C THR A 606 38.51 -8.87 -15.19
N LYS A 607 39.03 -9.90 -15.87
CA LYS A 607 38.51 -10.35 -17.17
C LYS A 607 37.08 -10.89 -17.08
N LEU A 608 36.73 -11.62 -16.01
CA LEU A 608 35.38 -12.13 -15.79
C LEU A 608 34.39 -10.99 -15.55
N LYS A 609 34.78 -9.97 -14.77
CA LYS A 609 33.98 -8.75 -14.58
C LYS A 609 33.75 -8.03 -15.91
N SER A 610 34.80 -7.81 -16.70
CA SER A 610 34.67 -7.22 -18.03
C SER A 610 33.81 -8.05 -18.97
N TYR A 611 33.91 -9.39 -18.95
CA TYR A 611 33.06 -10.28 -19.74
C TYR A 611 31.58 -10.18 -19.34
N ILE A 612 31.26 -10.17 -18.05
CA ILE A 612 29.89 -10.01 -17.55
C ILE A 612 29.32 -8.65 -17.94
N GLU A 613 30.13 -7.59 -17.85
CA GLU A 613 29.73 -6.23 -18.22
C GLU A 613 29.49 -6.10 -19.73
N LEU A 614 30.37 -6.68 -20.55
CA LEU A 614 30.18 -6.78 -22.00
C LEU A 614 28.95 -7.61 -22.37
N ARG A 615 28.62 -8.67 -21.62
CA ARG A 615 27.39 -9.45 -21.82
C ARG A 615 26.13 -8.67 -21.45
N LYS A 616 26.16 -7.86 -20.38
CA LYS A 616 25.06 -6.95 -20.02
C LYS A 616 24.85 -5.87 -21.10
N GLN A 617 25.94 -5.27 -21.58
CA GLN A 617 25.89 -4.33 -22.70
C GLN A 617 25.37 -5.00 -23.97
N LEU A 618 25.80 -6.23 -24.27
CA LEU A 618 25.31 -7.02 -25.40
C LEU A 618 23.79 -7.23 -25.30
N THR A 619 23.25 -7.63 -24.15
CA THR A 619 21.79 -7.79 -23.97
C THR A 619 21.04 -6.47 -24.13
N GLY A 620 21.61 -5.34 -23.68
CA GLY A 620 21.03 -4.01 -23.90
C GLY A 620 21.04 -3.58 -25.37
N VAL A 621 22.13 -3.89 -26.08
CA VAL A 621 22.29 -3.66 -27.52
C VAL A 621 21.34 -4.56 -28.32
N GLU A 622 21.23 -5.85 -27.99
CA GLU A 622 20.29 -6.81 -28.59
C GLU A 622 18.84 -6.32 -28.47
N LYS A 623 18.40 -5.87 -27.28
CA LYS A 623 17.06 -5.28 -27.10
C LYS A 623 16.86 -3.99 -27.90
N SER A 624 17.90 -3.19 -28.04
CA SER A 624 17.84 -1.95 -28.82
C SER A 624 17.74 -2.24 -30.32
N ILE A 625 18.47 -3.25 -30.80
CA ILE A 625 18.37 -3.77 -32.17
C ILE A 625 16.96 -4.30 -32.41
N GLU A 626 16.42 -5.15 -31.53
CA GLU A 626 15.04 -5.68 -31.66
C GLU A 626 13.99 -4.57 -31.74
N ARG A 627 14.15 -3.49 -30.95
CA ARG A 627 13.25 -2.34 -31.01
C ARG A 627 13.36 -1.60 -32.35
N ILE A 628 14.58 -1.35 -32.83
CA ILE A 628 14.80 -0.68 -34.12
C ILE A 628 14.29 -1.56 -35.27
N GLU A 629 14.50 -2.87 -35.23
CA GLU A 629 13.97 -3.80 -36.23
C GLU A 629 12.45 -3.87 -36.23
N ALA A 630 11.80 -3.79 -35.06
CA ALA A 630 10.34 -3.68 -34.95
C ALA A 630 9.82 -2.36 -35.54
N ASP A 631 10.48 -1.24 -35.22
CA ASP A 631 10.15 0.07 -35.77
C ASP A 631 10.34 0.10 -37.30
N MET A 632 11.45 -0.45 -37.80
CA MET A 632 11.70 -0.67 -39.23
C MET A 632 10.60 -1.52 -39.86
N GLY A 633 10.21 -2.63 -39.23
CA GLY A 633 9.08 -3.48 -39.62
C GLY A 633 7.79 -2.69 -39.85
N SER A 634 7.48 -1.78 -38.92
CA SER A 634 6.28 -0.95 -39.00
C SER A 634 6.25 -0.01 -40.21
N TYR A 635 7.40 0.45 -40.71
CA TYR A 635 7.45 1.28 -41.91
C TYR A 635 7.13 0.48 -43.18
N PHE A 636 7.59 -0.77 -43.26
CA PHE A 636 7.26 -1.68 -44.36
C PHE A 636 5.79 -2.10 -44.33
N ASP A 637 5.25 -2.37 -43.14
CA ASP A 637 3.83 -2.71 -42.97
C ASP A 637 2.90 -1.54 -43.33
N LYS A 638 3.27 -0.31 -42.97
CA LYS A 638 2.54 0.91 -43.37
C LYS A 638 2.64 1.19 -44.87
N ALA A 639 3.78 0.90 -45.48
CA ALA A 639 4.00 1.13 -46.91
C ALA A 639 3.46 -0.02 -47.79
N GLY A 640 3.07 -1.15 -47.20
CA GLY A 640 2.53 -2.31 -47.92
C GLY A 640 3.52 -2.96 -48.89
N THR A 641 4.82 -2.79 -48.68
CA THR A 641 5.90 -3.27 -49.55
C THR A 641 6.98 -3.96 -48.71
N ASP A 642 7.69 -4.92 -49.30
CA ASP A 642 8.87 -5.58 -48.70
C ASP A 642 10.20 -4.98 -49.20
N SER A 643 10.15 -3.86 -49.93
CA SER A 643 11.33 -3.09 -50.38
C SER A 643 11.11 -1.58 -50.26
N ILE A 644 12.08 -0.85 -49.70
CA ILE A 644 12.07 0.61 -49.55
C ILE A 644 13.41 1.17 -50.02
N THR A 645 13.38 2.19 -50.89
CA THR A 645 14.62 2.86 -51.35
C THR A 645 15.10 3.83 -50.27
N THR A 646 16.37 3.72 -49.89
CA THR A 646 17.02 4.59 -48.91
C THR A 646 18.24 5.24 -49.52
N VAL A 647 18.82 6.23 -48.84
CA VAL A 647 20.10 6.86 -49.23
C VAL A 647 21.29 5.88 -49.24
N TYR A 648 21.14 4.70 -48.63
CA TYR A 648 22.16 3.67 -48.54
C TYR A 648 21.96 2.52 -49.54
N GLY A 649 20.95 2.59 -50.41
CA GLY A 649 20.54 1.51 -51.32
C GLY A 649 19.09 1.07 -51.09
N VAL A 650 18.65 0.05 -51.82
CA VAL A 650 17.31 -0.54 -51.65
C VAL A 650 17.33 -1.51 -50.46
N LEU A 651 16.64 -1.14 -49.39
CA LEU A 651 16.48 -1.97 -48.21
C LEU A 651 15.33 -2.96 -48.43
N GLU A 652 15.64 -4.26 -48.36
CA GLU A 652 14.69 -5.37 -48.49
C GLU A 652 14.45 -6.07 -47.14
N ARG A 653 13.18 -6.38 -46.86
CA ARG A 653 12.76 -7.19 -45.72
C ARG A 653 12.55 -8.64 -46.15
N ARG A 654 13.33 -9.57 -45.61
CA ARG A 654 13.19 -11.02 -45.88
C ARG A 654 12.72 -11.76 -44.64
N LYS A 655 11.63 -12.51 -44.73
CA LYS A 655 11.09 -13.29 -43.60
C LYS A 655 11.88 -14.60 -43.46
N LYS A 656 12.42 -14.89 -42.28
CA LYS A 656 13.01 -16.20 -41.91
C LYS A 656 12.03 -17.02 -41.07
N ALA A 657 12.35 -18.30 -40.90
CA ALA A 657 11.58 -19.20 -40.04
C ALA A 657 11.58 -18.70 -38.57
N GLY A 658 10.39 -18.73 -37.94
CA GLY A 658 10.21 -18.32 -36.54
C GLY A 658 10.19 -16.80 -36.34
N ASN A 659 9.24 -16.10 -36.96
CA ASN A 659 8.94 -14.66 -36.79
C ASN A 659 10.10 -13.66 -36.91
N LYS A 660 11.32 -14.09 -37.26
CA LYS A 660 12.50 -13.23 -37.41
C LYS A 660 12.57 -12.71 -38.83
N CYS A 661 12.82 -11.41 -38.98
CA CYS A 661 13.07 -10.76 -40.26
C CYS A 661 14.58 -10.56 -40.44
N GLU A 662 15.06 -10.72 -41.67
CA GLU A 662 16.40 -10.38 -42.09
C GLU A 662 16.33 -9.14 -42.99
N TRP A 663 17.22 -8.18 -42.75
CA TRP A 663 17.27 -6.90 -43.44
C TRP A 663 18.48 -6.88 -44.38
N VAL A 664 18.25 -6.68 -45.68
CA VAL A 664 19.31 -6.70 -46.69
C VAL A 664 19.30 -5.40 -47.47
N ILE A 665 20.43 -4.71 -47.54
CA ILE A 665 20.60 -3.56 -48.41
C ILE A 665 21.21 -4.04 -49.73
N LYS A 666 20.48 -3.86 -50.83
CA LYS A 666 21.02 -3.98 -52.19
C LYS A 666 21.48 -2.60 -52.64
N LEU A 667 22.76 -2.49 -52.97
CA LEU A 667 23.35 -1.27 -53.54
C LEU A 667 22.97 -1.11 -55.01
#